data_AF-A0A532EPQ4-F1
#
_entry.id   AF-A0A532EPQ4-F1
#
_cell.length_a   1.000
_cell.length_b   1.000
_cell.length_c   1.000
_cell.angle_alpha   90.00
_cell.angle_beta   90.00
_cell.angle_gamma   90.00
#
_symmetry.space_group_name_H-M   'P 1'
#
loop_
_entity.id
_entity.type
_entity.pdbx_description
1 polymer ?
#
loop_
_entity_poly.entity_id
_entity_poly.type
_entity_poly.pdbx_seq_one_letter_code
_entity_poly.pdbx_strand_id
1 'polypeptide(L)'
;MKLIRALLDRLSESFVVSVSEKLELATEPSNNPPLRLVLDKPLLSASADTVTRRSPGHSISQVDALDDAVRRSQAWFLSRQDASEGYWVAELEADTTLTSEYLMLRRFLNRVDPERERKAVSYLRAMQLPDGGWPIFYGGPSEISASVKTYFALKLSGVSADEPCMLRARDRILAMGGVVCANVFTKITLALFDQYDWKGVPSMPPEIMLLPKRFYFSIYAISYWSRAVLIPLLVVFAKQPVCRIPREQGIDELYLSPRAQIHYRDVPPFNKEQRWFTPHNFFVQLDRILKLYDQMPLSWLREKALHEAATWILEHLKGSGGLGAIYPAMANSIVALRCLGYEVDDPLVQKALREIESLEVYDTASIDDQQVETLHLQPCHSPIWDTALLMNALIETGMPQDHPSLQNAGAYLLSRQTTTVGDWKFSSPNAKPGGWYFQFENEFYPDVDDSAVVLMALSKVRIGQTPESQASIRRGMDWVLAMQGSDGGWGAYDKDNNRIVFNYIPFADHHALLDPSTSDLTGRCLEMLAALGYDQTHPAVGPALRFLRREQEADGSWYGRWGVNYIYGTWSVLAGLRAIGVDLSDPAISRAVAWLESKQNPDGGWGESCHSYGDPASSGKGDSTPSQTAWAIMGLMSAGMADAFSVARGIQYLLRHQTKEGSWEEVRHTGTGFPRVFYLRYHWYCQYFPLWALAMYRNLRTRGTMRADEVRQQVFASGCHRADH
;
A
#
# COMPACT_ATOMS: atom_id res chain seq x y z
N MET A 1 -30.25 -31.44 -21.93
CA MET A 1 -30.65 -30.97 -20.58
C MET A 1 -31.01 -32.09 -19.59
N LYS A 2 -31.72 -33.18 -19.94
CA LYS A 2 -31.95 -34.31 -19.01
C LYS A 2 -30.69 -35.15 -18.70
N LEU A 3 -29.74 -35.25 -19.64
CA LEU A 3 -28.45 -35.92 -19.41
C LEU A 3 -27.51 -35.18 -18.44
N ILE A 4 -27.62 -33.85 -18.37
CA ILE A 4 -26.77 -33.01 -17.50
C ILE A 4 -27.30 -33.05 -16.05
N ARG A 5 -28.63 -33.17 -15.87
CA ARG A 5 -29.26 -33.34 -14.56
C ARG A 5 -28.93 -34.71 -13.94
N ALA A 6 -28.94 -35.78 -14.74
CA ALA A 6 -28.55 -37.12 -14.30
C ALA A 6 -27.05 -37.26 -13.96
N LEU A 7 -26.19 -36.40 -14.52
CA LEU A 7 -24.77 -36.35 -14.18
C LEU A 7 -24.53 -35.58 -12.86
N LEU A 8 -25.33 -34.57 -12.58
CA LEU A 8 -25.28 -33.78 -11.34
C LEU A 8 -25.83 -34.55 -10.13
N ASP A 9 -26.87 -35.36 -10.31
CA ASP A 9 -27.44 -36.20 -9.24
C ASP A 9 -26.54 -37.42 -8.90
N ARG A 10 -25.69 -37.88 -9.83
CA ARG A 10 -24.70 -38.95 -9.56
C ARG A 10 -23.40 -38.44 -8.91
N LEU A 11 -23.13 -37.14 -8.98
CA LEU A 11 -21.96 -36.52 -8.37
C LEU A 11 -22.21 -36.05 -6.93
N SER A 12 -23.47 -35.88 -6.51
CA SER A 12 -23.83 -35.50 -5.15
C SER A 12 -23.88 -36.68 -4.16
N GLU A 13 -24.08 -37.91 -4.62
CA GLU A 13 -24.15 -39.11 -3.75
C GLU A 13 -22.80 -39.82 -3.53
N SER A 14 -21.74 -39.46 -4.28
CA SER A 14 -20.41 -40.08 -4.15
C SER A 14 -19.40 -39.30 -3.28
N PHE A 15 -19.83 -38.18 -2.68
CA PHE A 15 -18.96 -37.30 -1.88
C PHE A 15 -19.25 -37.31 -0.37
N VAL A 16 -20.18 -38.13 0.12
CA VAL A 16 -20.63 -38.11 1.53
C VAL A 16 -20.29 -39.38 2.33
N VAL A 17 -19.63 -40.38 1.73
CA VAL A 17 -19.19 -41.58 2.47
C VAL A 17 -17.81 -42.02 1.98
N SER A 18 -16.88 -42.27 2.91
CA SER A 18 -15.43 -42.59 2.72
C SER A 18 -14.56 -41.34 2.52
N VAL A 19 -13.86 -40.80 3.52
CA VAL A 19 -12.81 -41.45 4.31
C VAL A 19 -12.76 -40.83 5.72
N SER A 20 -13.23 -41.58 6.70
CA SER A 20 -12.71 -41.56 8.07
C SER A 20 -12.04 -42.91 8.28
N GLU A 21 -10.97 -42.96 9.08
CA GLU A 21 -10.13 -44.11 9.41
C GLU A 21 -9.08 -44.56 8.37
N LYS A 22 -7.84 -44.11 8.59
CA LYS A 22 -6.60 -44.91 8.75
C LYS A 22 -5.38 -44.16 8.20
N LEU A 23 -4.62 -43.54 9.11
CA LEU A 23 -3.17 -43.78 9.21
C LEU A 23 -2.67 -43.26 10.56
N GLU A 24 -2.54 -44.18 11.51
CA GLU A 24 -1.64 -44.05 12.67
C GLU A 24 -0.23 -44.52 12.28
N LEU A 25 0.75 -44.08 13.08
CA LEU A 25 2.19 -44.43 13.13
C LEU A 25 3.09 -43.57 12.20
N ALA A 26 4.18 -42.95 12.65
CA ALA A 26 5.03 -43.24 13.79
C ALA A 26 5.65 -41.98 14.41
N THR A 27 5.63 -41.91 15.73
CA THR A 27 6.44 -41.03 16.58
C THR A 27 7.65 -41.82 17.08
N GLU A 28 8.86 -41.29 16.89
CA GLU A 28 10.04 -41.72 17.65
C GLU A 28 10.61 -40.54 18.47
N PRO A 29 11.17 -40.82 19.68
CA PRO A 29 11.50 -39.79 20.65
C PRO A 29 12.98 -39.38 20.56
N SER A 30 13.26 -38.08 20.43
CA SER A 30 14.61 -37.57 20.64
C SER A 30 14.84 -37.28 22.14
N ASN A 31 15.61 -38.16 22.76
CA ASN A 31 16.23 -37.95 24.07
C ASN A 31 17.23 -36.80 23.98
N ASN A 32 16.99 -35.69 24.69
CA ASN A 32 18.02 -34.72 25.05
C ASN A 32 18.03 -34.51 26.58
N PRO A 33 19.18 -34.61 27.26
CA PRO A 33 19.29 -34.57 28.72
C PRO A 33 19.18 -33.14 29.28
N PRO A 34 18.86 -32.98 30.58
CA PRO A 34 18.61 -31.68 31.19
C PRO A 34 19.93 -30.93 31.44
N LEU A 35 20.08 -29.76 30.83
CA LEU A 35 21.17 -28.83 31.14
C LEU A 35 20.90 -28.15 32.49
N ARG A 36 21.69 -28.55 33.49
CA ARG A 36 21.76 -27.97 34.83
C ARG A 36 22.29 -26.55 34.78
N LEU A 37 21.58 -25.65 35.47
CA LEU A 37 22.10 -24.39 35.99
C LEU A 37 23.30 -24.66 36.92
N VAL A 38 24.44 -24.03 36.63
CA VAL A 38 25.56 -23.88 37.57
C VAL A 38 25.95 -22.41 37.57
N LEU A 39 25.45 -21.68 38.57
CA LEU A 39 26.13 -20.51 39.12
C LEU A 39 27.33 -21.03 39.92
N ASP A 40 28.52 -20.44 39.76
CA ASP A 40 29.38 -20.11 40.90
C ASP A 40 30.64 -19.31 40.54
N LYS A 41 30.92 -18.34 41.44
CA LYS A 41 32.16 -17.57 41.72
C LYS A 41 32.41 -16.22 41.00
N PRO A 42 33.07 -15.24 41.66
CA PRO A 42 32.63 -14.55 42.88
C PRO A 42 32.70 -13.02 42.73
N LEU A 43 31.90 -12.33 43.56
CA LEU A 43 31.84 -10.87 43.69
C LEU A 43 33.18 -10.27 44.15
N LEU A 44 33.71 -9.31 43.37
CA LEU A 44 34.70 -8.34 43.82
C LEU A 44 33.99 -7.14 44.45
N SER A 45 34.38 -6.83 45.68
CA SER A 45 33.93 -5.70 46.48
C SER A 45 34.30 -4.36 45.85
N ALA A 46 33.32 -3.48 45.66
CA ALA A 46 33.54 -2.06 45.46
C ALA A 46 32.91 -1.28 46.62
N SER A 47 33.69 -0.34 47.14
CA SER A 47 33.51 0.45 48.35
C SER A 47 32.28 1.35 48.33
N ALA A 48 31.73 1.56 49.53
CA ALA A 48 30.65 2.49 49.80
C ALA A 48 31.12 3.94 49.59
N ASP A 49 30.64 4.58 48.52
CA ASP A 49 30.72 6.04 48.37
C ASP A 49 29.38 6.70 48.72
N THR A 50 29.48 7.47 49.81
CA THR A 50 28.66 8.56 50.31
C THR A 50 27.57 9.09 49.36
N VAL A 51 26.31 8.82 49.72
CA VAL A 51 25.12 9.42 49.11
C VAL A 51 25.09 10.92 49.40
N THR A 52 25.46 11.73 48.42
CA THR A 52 25.11 13.15 48.38
C THR A 52 23.66 13.30 47.94
N ARG A 53 22.81 13.83 48.84
CA ARG A 53 21.42 14.20 48.55
C ARG A 53 21.37 15.15 47.35
N ARG A 54 20.86 14.68 46.21
CA ARG A 54 20.38 15.55 45.13
C ARG A 54 19.11 16.28 45.60
N SER A 55 19.10 17.59 45.41
CA SER A 55 17.92 18.45 45.57
C SER A 55 16.74 17.95 44.71
N PRO A 56 15.47 18.17 45.11
CA PRO A 56 14.33 17.77 44.32
C PRO A 56 14.23 18.66 43.09
N GLY A 57 14.67 18.17 41.94
CA GLY A 57 14.34 18.76 40.64
C GLY A 57 12.82 18.71 40.45
N HIS A 58 12.25 19.80 39.92
CA HIS A 58 10.83 19.86 39.55
C HIS A 58 10.47 18.63 38.69
N SER A 59 9.66 17.71 39.24
CA SER A 59 9.07 16.64 38.45
C SER A 59 7.98 17.25 37.57
N ILE A 60 8.22 17.38 36.27
CA ILE A 60 7.21 17.75 35.28
C ILE A 60 6.07 16.72 35.38
N SER A 61 4.81 17.16 35.50
CA SER A 61 3.70 16.22 35.55
C SER A 61 3.55 15.51 34.20
N GLN A 62 3.01 14.29 34.18
CA GLN A 62 2.79 13.57 32.92
C GLN A 62 1.91 14.38 31.93
N VAL A 63 0.99 15.19 32.45
CA VAL A 63 0.12 16.07 31.65
C VAL A 63 0.94 17.19 31.01
N ASP A 64 1.83 17.83 31.77
CA ASP A 64 2.70 18.89 31.23
C ASP A 64 3.62 18.35 30.11
N ALA A 65 4.15 17.13 30.28
CA ALA A 65 4.97 16.48 29.26
C ALA A 65 4.19 16.16 27.98
N LEU A 66 2.91 15.74 28.11
CA LEU A 66 2.01 15.52 26.98
C LEU A 66 1.70 16.82 26.24
N ASP A 67 1.33 17.88 26.97
CA ASP A 67 1.00 19.17 26.36
C ASP A 67 2.19 19.80 25.65
N ASP A 68 3.39 19.68 26.23
CA ASP A 68 4.61 20.15 25.60
C ASP A 68 4.95 19.36 24.32
N ALA A 69 4.79 18.03 24.34
CA ALA A 69 4.99 17.19 23.16
C ALA A 69 3.99 17.51 22.03
N VAL A 70 2.71 17.67 22.37
CA VAL A 70 1.65 18.06 21.42
C VAL A 70 1.95 19.43 20.83
N ARG A 71 2.28 20.42 21.66
CA ARG A 71 2.59 21.79 21.23
C ARG A 71 3.77 21.84 20.26
N ARG A 72 4.85 21.09 20.52
CA ARG A 72 6.00 21.03 19.61
C ARG A 72 5.62 20.45 18.24
N SER A 73 4.90 19.34 18.24
CA SER A 73 4.49 18.68 16.98
C SER A 73 3.52 19.55 16.18
N GLN A 74 2.56 20.23 16.82
CA GLN A 74 1.71 21.22 16.16
C GLN A 74 2.53 22.33 15.49
N ALA A 75 3.49 22.92 16.20
CA ALA A 75 4.35 23.96 15.64
C ALA A 75 5.16 23.45 14.44
N TRP A 76 5.65 22.22 14.50
CA TRP A 76 6.41 21.56 13.44
C TRP A 76 5.59 21.39 12.14
N PHE A 77 4.31 21.01 12.26
CA PHE A 77 3.40 20.87 11.12
C PHE A 77 2.93 22.20 10.55
N LEU A 78 2.58 23.15 11.41
CA LEU A 78 2.10 24.47 10.99
C LEU A 78 3.17 25.22 10.19
N SER A 79 4.46 25.03 10.51
CA SER A 79 5.55 25.62 9.74
C SER A 79 5.82 24.95 8.39
N ARG A 80 5.13 23.85 8.08
CA ARG A 80 5.29 23.02 6.86
C ARG A 80 4.03 22.94 6.01
N GLN A 81 3.00 23.71 6.36
CA GLN A 81 1.82 23.85 5.51
C GLN A 81 2.22 24.59 4.22
N ASP A 82 1.73 24.12 3.07
CA ASP A 82 1.92 24.85 1.83
C ASP A 82 1.29 26.24 1.94
N ALA A 83 2.08 27.29 1.72
CA ALA A 83 1.65 28.66 1.94
C ALA A 83 0.65 29.16 0.88
N SER A 84 0.57 28.49 -0.27
CA SER A 84 -0.24 28.91 -1.42
C SER A 84 -1.59 28.22 -1.47
N GLU A 85 -1.63 26.90 -1.26
CA GLU A 85 -2.81 26.07 -1.38
C GLU A 85 -3.29 25.53 -0.02
N GLY A 86 -2.44 25.50 1.01
CA GLY A 86 -2.85 25.10 2.37
C GLY A 86 -2.84 23.60 2.65
N TYR A 87 -2.32 22.78 1.74
CA TYR A 87 -2.17 21.34 1.97
C TYR A 87 -0.89 20.99 2.73
N TRP A 88 -0.81 19.71 3.09
CA TRP A 88 0.33 19.04 3.68
C TRP A 88 0.66 17.82 2.83
N VAL A 89 1.93 17.64 2.50
CA VAL A 89 2.40 16.49 1.75
C VAL A 89 3.82 16.15 2.17
N ALA A 90 4.10 14.85 2.29
CA ALA A 90 5.45 14.34 2.46
C ALA A 90 5.84 13.44 1.30
N GLU A 91 7.10 13.04 1.30
CA GLU A 91 7.55 11.96 0.45
C GLU A 91 6.79 10.65 0.76
N LEU A 92 6.40 9.97 -0.32
CA LEU A 92 5.95 8.59 -0.29
C LEU A 92 7.07 7.71 -0.84
N GLU A 93 7.85 7.11 0.05
CA GLU A 93 9.02 6.33 -0.36
C GLU A 93 8.63 4.89 -0.71
N ALA A 94 9.31 4.33 -1.71
CA ALA A 94 9.22 2.93 -2.13
C ALA A 94 10.64 2.34 -2.29
N ASP A 95 10.76 1.19 -2.95
CA ASP A 95 12.05 0.54 -3.19
C ASP A 95 12.79 1.03 -4.45
N THR A 96 13.96 0.44 -4.72
CA THR A 96 14.85 0.84 -5.83
C THR A 96 14.30 0.57 -7.23
N THR A 97 13.19 -0.17 -7.36
CA THR A 97 12.67 -0.59 -8.67
C THR A 97 12.20 0.58 -9.51
N LEU A 98 11.56 1.60 -8.91
CA LEU A 98 11.06 2.77 -9.65
C LEU A 98 12.21 3.57 -10.26
N THR A 99 13.24 3.88 -9.46
CA THR A 99 14.44 4.58 -9.92
C THR A 99 15.19 3.77 -10.98
N SER A 100 15.24 2.44 -10.83
CA SER A 100 15.84 1.55 -11.83
C SER A 100 15.09 1.60 -13.16
N GLU A 101 13.76 1.54 -13.13
CA GLU A 101 12.92 1.65 -14.32
C GLU A 101 12.96 3.04 -14.95
N TYR A 102 13.18 4.09 -14.16
CA TYR A 102 13.27 5.45 -14.67
C TYR A 102 14.51 5.64 -15.55
N LEU A 103 15.66 5.09 -15.11
CA LEU A 103 16.88 5.03 -15.91
C LEU A 103 16.66 4.25 -17.21
N MET A 104 15.96 3.11 -17.14
CA MET A 104 15.58 2.32 -18.31
C MET A 104 14.66 3.11 -19.25
N LEU A 105 13.62 3.77 -18.73
CA LEU A 105 12.71 4.58 -19.54
C LEU A 105 13.45 5.71 -20.28
N ARG A 106 14.33 6.45 -19.59
CA ARG A 106 15.15 7.48 -20.23
C ARG A 106 16.06 6.91 -21.31
N ARG A 107 16.65 5.73 -21.09
CA ARG A 107 17.45 5.02 -22.10
C ARG A 107 16.59 4.64 -23.31
N PHE A 108 15.39 4.10 -23.07
CA PHE A 108 14.44 3.72 -24.12
C PHE A 108 14.04 4.92 -25.00
N LEU A 109 13.90 6.11 -24.39
CA LEU A 109 13.58 7.36 -25.07
C LEU A 109 14.81 8.05 -25.71
N ASN A 110 16.02 7.53 -25.50
CA ASN A 110 17.27 8.21 -25.85
C ASN A 110 17.37 9.64 -25.28
N ARG A 111 16.96 9.81 -24.01
CA ARG A 111 16.91 11.08 -23.25
C ARG A 111 17.65 10.94 -21.92
N VAL A 112 18.88 10.42 -21.96
CA VAL A 112 19.72 10.31 -20.75
C VAL A 112 20.17 11.69 -20.30
N ASP A 113 19.98 11.98 -19.01
CA ASP A 113 20.51 13.15 -18.34
C ASP A 113 21.67 12.69 -17.43
N PRO A 114 22.92 13.09 -17.71
CA PRO A 114 24.08 12.59 -16.97
C PRO A 114 24.05 12.89 -15.47
N GLU A 115 23.48 14.03 -15.06
CA GLU A 115 23.49 14.42 -13.65
C GLU A 115 22.41 13.67 -12.88
N ARG A 116 21.20 13.54 -13.45
CA ARG A 116 20.16 12.68 -12.89
C ARG A 116 20.61 11.23 -12.83
N GLU A 117 21.26 10.73 -13.88
CA GLU A 117 21.80 9.37 -13.93
C GLU A 117 22.85 9.15 -12.83
N ARG A 118 23.80 10.07 -12.65
CA ARG A 118 24.80 10.00 -11.59
C ARG A 118 24.17 9.92 -10.19
N LYS A 119 23.18 10.78 -9.90
CA LYS A 119 22.49 10.81 -8.61
C LYS A 119 21.65 9.54 -8.38
N ALA A 120 20.98 9.04 -9.41
CA ALA A 120 20.23 7.78 -9.36
C ALA A 120 21.15 6.57 -9.14
N VAL A 121 22.29 6.48 -9.84
CA VAL A 121 23.30 5.44 -9.63
C VAL A 121 23.83 5.47 -8.20
N SER A 122 24.03 6.68 -7.64
CA SER A 122 24.46 6.84 -6.25
C SER A 122 23.40 6.29 -5.28
N TYR A 123 22.13 6.63 -5.48
CA TYR A 123 21.02 6.05 -4.70
C TYR A 123 21.00 4.52 -4.76
N LEU A 124 21.06 3.95 -5.96
CA LEU A 124 21.03 2.50 -6.17
C LEU A 124 22.20 1.79 -5.46
N ARG A 125 23.40 2.39 -5.48
CA ARG A 125 24.56 1.85 -4.74
C ARG A 125 24.37 1.94 -3.22
N ALA A 126 23.85 3.05 -2.72
CA ALA A 126 23.62 3.26 -1.30
C ALA A 126 22.60 2.27 -0.70
N MET A 127 21.64 1.81 -1.51
CA MET A 127 20.60 0.87 -1.09
C MET A 127 21.01 -0.61 -1.19
N GLN A 128 22.24 -0.91 -1.64
CA GLN A 128 22.69 -2.30 -1.77
C GLN A 128 22.89 -2.95 -0.39
N LEU A 129 22.36 -4.15 -0.22
CA LEU A 129 22.54 -4.95 1.00
C LEU A 129 23.98 -5.51 1.08
N PRO A 130 24.45 -5.89 2.30
CA PRO A 130 25.73 -6.55 2.47
C PRO A 130 25.90 -7.84 1.66
N ASP A 131 24.80 -8.56 1.39
CA ASP A 131 24.81 -9.78 0.57
C ASP A 131 24.85 -9.51 -0.94
N GLY A 132 24.83 -8.24 -1.37
CA GLY A 132 24.91 -7.80 -2.76
C GLY A 132 23.58 -7.55 -3.44
N GLY A 133 22.46 -7.98 -2.87
CA GLY A 133 21.14 -7.75 -3.45
C GLY A 133 20.47 -6.45 -3.00
N TRP A 134 19.21 -6.27 -3.38
CA TRP A 134 18.37 -5.12 -2.98
C TRP A 134 17.04 -5.59 -2.40
N PRO A 135 16.54 -4.95 -1.34
CA PRO A 135 15.26 -5.30 -0.72
C PRO A 135 14.11 -4.50 -1.34
N ILE A 136 12.88 -4.91 -1.04
CA ILE A 136 11.64 -4.16 -1.35
C ILE A 136 11.06 -3.42 -0.13
N PHE A 137 11.74 -3.46 1.01
CA PHE A 137 11.45 -2.67 2.21
C PHE A 137 12.67 -2.61 3.13
N TYR A 138 12.72 -1.60 4.00
CA TYR A 138 13.84 -1.42 4.92
C TYR A 138 14.05 -2.61 5.88
N GLY A 139 15.28 -3.14 5.89
CA GLY A 139 15.67 -4.30 6.69
C GLY A 139 15.06 -5.62 6.23
N GLY A 140 14.50 -5.67 5.02
CA GLY A 140 14.11 -6.90 4.34
C GLY A 140 15.29 -7.63 3.69
N PRO A 141 15.11 -8.89 3.29
CA PRO A 141 16.11 -9.63 2.52
C PRO A 141 16.20 -9.11 1.08
N SER A 142 17.23 -9.52 0.33
CA SER A 142 17.24 -9.29 -1.12
C SER A 142 15.99 -9.90 -1.76
N GLU A 143 15.38 -9.17 -2.67
CA GLU A 143 14.31 -9.65 -3.53
C GLU A 143 14.82 -9.74 -4.97
N ILE A 144 14.45 -10.81 -5.67
CA ILE A 144 15.01 -11.17 -6.97
C ILE A 144 14.72 -10.11 -8.04
N SER A 145 13.50 -9.58 -8.08
CA SER A 145 13.05 -8.62 -9.08
C SER A 145 13.70 -7.24 -8.88
N ALA A 146 13.75 -6.75 -7.64
CA ALA A 146 14.47 -5.53 -7.27
C ALA A 146 15.96 -5.65 -7.60
N SER A 147 16.59 -6.77 -7.23
CA SER A 147 18.01 -6.98 -7.48
C SER A 147 18.36 -7.02 -8.97
N VAL A 148 17.56 -7.72 -9.78
CA VAL A 148 17.75 -7.80 -11.23
C VAL A 148 17.55 -6.44 -11.90
N LYS A 149 16.49 -5.71 -11.55
CA LYS A 149 16.23 -4.36 -12.11
C LYS A 149 17.36 -3.40 -11.77
N THR A 150 17.79 -3.39 -10.50
CA THR A 150 18.86 -2.49 -10.07
C THR A 150 20.22 -2.85 -10.70
N TYR A 151 20.58 -4.13 -10.76
CA TYR A 151 21.78 -4.56 -11.47
C TYR A 151 21.76 -4.11 -12.93
N PHE A 152 20.65 -4.33 -13.62
CA PHE A 152 20.53 -3.94 -15.03
C PHE A 152 20.59 -2.43 -15.22
N ALA A 153 19.93 -1.65 -14.35
CA ALA A 153 20.00 -0.19 -14.39
C ALA A 153 21.43 0.33 -14.19
N LEU A 154 22.16 -0.19 -13.20
CA LEU A 154 23.57 0.16 -12.98
C LEU A 154 24.42 -0.14 -14.22
N LYS A 155 24.24 -1.33 -14.81
CA LYS A 155 25.00 -1.74 -16.01
C LYS A 155 24.66 -0.90 -17.24
N LEU A 156 23.38 -0.54 -17.44
CA LEU A 156 22.92 0.39 -18.47
C LEU A 156 23.49 1.81 -18.31
N SER A 157 23.76 2.22 -17.07
CA SER A 157 24.39 3.51 -16.74
C SER A 157 25.92 3.46 -16.73
N GLY A 158 26.51 2.35 -17.20
CA GLY A 158 27.96 2.23 -17.41
C GLY A 158 28.78 1.70 -16.23
N VAL A 159 28.13 1.21 -15.17
CA VAL A 159 28.82 0.53 -14.07
C VAL A 159 29.35 -0.82 -14.55
N SER A 160 30.65 -1.08 -14.33
CA SER A 160 31.28 -2.31 -14.83
C SER A 160 30.81 -3.53 -14.04
N ALA A 161 30.53 -4.63 -14.75
CA ALA A 161 30.16 -5.92 -14.13
C ALA A 161 31.28 -6.51 -13.25
N ASP A 162 32.52 -6.04 -13.42
CA ASP A 162 33.69 -6.45 -12.63
C ASP A 162 33.85 -5.64 -11.34
N GLU A 163 33.04 -4.60 -11.11
CA GLU A 163 33.09 -3.87 -9.85
C GLU A 163 32.66 -4.76 -8.67
N PRO A 164 33.26 -4.61 -7.47
CA PRO A 164 32.94 -5.47 -6.33
C PRO A 164 31.45 -5.52 -5.97
N CYS A 165 30.74 -4.38 -6.09
CA CYS A 165 29.30 -4.34 -5.85
C CYS A 165 28.49 -5.15 -6.87
N MET A 166 28.89 -5.13 -8.15
CA MET A 166 28.24 -5.87 -9.23
C MET A 166 28.53 -7.36 -9.13
N LEU A 167 29.74 -7.77 -8.76
CA LEU A 167 30.09 -9.17 -8.54
C LEU A 167 29.23 -9.80 -7.42
N ARG A 168 29.10 -9.12 -6.27
CA ARG A 168 28.23 -9.58 -5.18
C ARG A 168 26.77 -9.66 -5.62
N ALA A 169 26.30 -8.64 -6.35
CA ALA A 169 24.94 -8.61 -6.87
C ALA A 169 24.65 -9.79 -7.80
N ARG A 170 25.54 -10.05 -8.76
CA ARG A 170 25.44 -11.19 -9.67
C ARG A 170 25.37 -12.51 -8.89
N ASP A 171 26.32 -12.72 -7.98
CA ASP A 171 26.38 -13.96 -7.21
C ASP A 171 25.12 -14.17 -6.36
N ARG A 172 24.59 -13.08 -5.78
CA ARG A 172 23.33 -13.10 -5.03
C ARG A 172 22.11 -13.40 -5.91
N ILE A 173 22.01 -12.77 -7.08
CA ILE A 173 20.95 -13.00 -8.06
C ILE A 173 20.95 -14.46 -8.52
N LEU A 174 22.13 -15.01 -8.85
CA LEU A 174 22.29 -16.41 -9.24
C LEU A 174 21.89 -17.37 -8.10
N ALA A 175 22.26 -17.05 -6.85
CA ALA A 175 21.85 -17.82 -5.68
C ALA A 175 20.33 -17.82 -5.45
N MET A 176 19.61 -16.80 -5.92
CA MET A 176 18.14 -16.73 -5.90
C MET A 176 17.47 -17.37 -7.13
N GLY A 177 18.24 -18.06 -7.98
CA GLY A 177 17.73 -18.75 -9.18
C GLY A 177 17.89 -17.98 -10.48
N GLY A 178 18.51 -16.80 -10.45
CA GLY A 178 18.77 -15.98 -11.62
C GLY A 178 17.54 -15.25 -12.16
N VAL A 179 17.73 -14.54 -13.27
CA VAL A 179 16.72 -13.65 -13.87
C VAL A 179 15.39 -14.33 -14.23
N VAL A 180 15.38 -15.64 -14.48
CA VAL A 180 14.15 -16.40 -14.78
C VAL A 180 13.17 -16.46 -13.59
N CYS A 181 13.67 -16.30 -12.37
CA CYS A 181 12.87 -16.24 -11.15
C CYS A 181 12.25 -14.85 -10.88
N ALA A 182 12.66 -13.82 -11.63
CA ALA A 182 12.08 -12.49 -11.48
C ALA A 182 10.60 -12.47 -11.86
N ASN A 183 9.88 -11.47 -11.36
CA ASN A 183 8.45 -11.33 -11.62
C ASN A 183 8.13 -10.87 -13.06
N VAL A 184 6.85 -10.94 -13.45
CA VAL A 184 6.38 -10.61 -14.80
C VAL A 184 6.73 -9.18 -15.22
N PHE A 185 6.56 -8.18 -14.36
CA PHE A 185 6.90 -6.80 -14.70
C PHE A 185 8.40 -6.62 -14.98
N THR A 186 9.27 -7.29 -14.22
CA THR A 186 10.71 -7.31 -14.50
C THR A 186 11.00 -7.94 -15.86
N LYS A 187 10.35 -9.07 -16.17
CA LYS A 187 10.51 -9.74 -17.47
C LYS A 187 10.03 -8.89 -18.64
N ILE A 188 8.94 -8.15 -18.47
CA ILE A 188 8.44 -7.18 -19.47
C ILE A 188 9.50 -6.09 -19.70
N THR A 189 9.97 -5.46 -18.63
CA THR A 189 10.98 -4.39 -18.73
C THR A 189 12.25 -4.89 -19.41
N LEU A 190 12.76 -6.08 -19.05
CA LEU A 190 13.93 -6.67 -19.70
C LEU A 190 13.69 -7.03 -21.18
N ALA A 191 12.49 -7.47 -21.54
CA ALA A 191 12.13 -7.79 -22.92
C ALA A 191 12.15 -6.54 -23.83
N LEU A 192 11.86 -5.35 -23.29
CA LEU A 192 12.01 -4.09 -24.01
C LEU A 192 13.46 -3.81 -24.43
N PHE A 193 14.45 -4.43 -23.79
CA PHE A 193 15.88 -4.26 -24.09
C PHE A 193 16.54 -5.51 -24.69
N ASP A 194 15.74 -6.48 -25.16
CA ASP A 194 16.23 -7.79 -25.62
C ASP A 194 17.11 -8.49 -24.57
N GLN A 195 16.78 -8.31 -23.28
CA GLN A 195 17.47 -8.96 -22.15
C GLN A 195 16.68 -10.13 -21.56
N TYR A 196 15.47 -10.38 -22.07
CA TYR A 196 14.61 -11.51 -21.77
C TYR A 196 13.70 -11.79 -22.98
N ASP A 197 13.40 -13.05 -23.30
CA ASP A 197 12.58 -13.35 -24.49
C ASP A 197 11.09 -13.11 -24.22
N TRP A 198 10.39 -12.43 -25.13
CA TRP A 198 8.92 -12.28 -25.11
C TRP A 198 8.15 -13.63 -25.02
N LYS A 199 8.78 -14.74 -25.41
CA LYS A 199 8.24 -16.10 -25.25
C LYS A 199 8.02 -16.47 -23.77
N GLY A 200 8.84 -15.94 -22.87
CA GLY A 200 8.77 -16.16 -21.43
C GLY A 200 7.93 -15.13 -20.66
N VAL A 201 7.29 -14.19 -21.34
CA VAL A 201 6.36 -13.21 -20.75
C VAL A 201 4.92 -13.67 -21.00
N PRO A 202 4.01 -13.68 -20.01
CA PRO A 202 2.59 -14.02 -20.23
C PRO A 202 1.93 -13.20 -21.34
N SER A 203 1.15 -13.85 -22.20
CA SER A 203 0.39 -13.18 -23.26
C SER A 203 -0.85 -12.49 -22.70
N MET A 204 -1.02 -11.20 -23.03
CA MET A 204 -2.24 -10.43 -22.79
C MET A 204 -2.67 -9.75 -24.10
N PRO A 205 -3.66 -10.31 -24.83
CA PRO A 205 -4.04 -9.82 -26.15
C PRO A 205 -4.80 -8.48 -26.05
N PRO A 206 -4.51 -7.49 -26.91
CA PRO A 206 -5.23 -6.22 -26.91
C PRO A 206 -6.74 -6.40 -27.16
N GLU A 207 -7.14 -7.48 -27.83
CA GLU A 207 -8.54 -7.82 -28.11
C GLU A 207 -9.43 -7.91 -26.86
N ILE A 208 -8.85 -8.00 -25.65
CA ILE A 208 -9.59 -7.85 -24.38
C ILE A 208 -10.36 -6.52 -24.30
N MET A 209 -9.87 -5.46 -24.94
CA MET A 209 -10.53 -4.15 -25.02
C MET A 209 -11.88 -4.18 -25.75
N LEU A 210 -12.10 -5.20 -26.58
CA LEU A 210 -13.32 -5.36 -27.37
C LEU A 210 -14.37 -6.22 -26.66
N LEU A 211 -14.03 -6.83 -25.53
CA LEU A 211 -14.98 -7.65 -24.79
C LEU A 211 -16.08 -6.77 -24.18
N PRO A 212 -17.34 -7.26 -24.12
CA PRO A 212 -18.41 -6.51 -23.47
C PRO A 212 -18.04 -6.16 -22.03
N LYS A 213 -18.32 -4.93 -21.60
CA LYS A 213 -17.91 -4.42 -20.28
C LYS A 213 -18.42 -5.25 -19.09
N ARG A 214 -19.55 -5.95 -19.26
CA ARG A 214 -20.16 -6.87 -18.26
C ARG A 214 -19.69 -8.32 -18.38
N PHE A 215 -18.87 -8.65 -19.37
CA PHE A 215 -18.36 -10.00 -19.56
C PHE A 215 -17.46 -10.42 -18.40
N TYR A 216 -17.37 -11.73 -18.16
CA TYR A 216 -16.62 -12.26 -17.01
C TYR A 216 -15.14 -11.92 -17.05
N PHE A 217 -14.50 -11.80 -18.23
CA PHE A 217 -13.09 -11.39 -18.38
C PHE A 217 -12.92 -9.96 -18.91
N SER A 218 -13.89 -9.08 -18.64
CA SER A 218 -13.79 -7.65 -18.98
C SER A 218 -12.59 -7.00 -18.27
N ILE A 219 -11.92 -6.03 -18.93
CA ILE A 219 -10.86 -5.21 -18.33
C ILE A 219 -11.37 -4.35 -17.16
N TYR A 220 -12.68 -4.15 -17.06
CA TYR A 220 -13.33 -3.45 -15.95
C TYR A 220 -13.65 -4.36 -14.75
N ALA A 221 -13.25 -5.63 -14.81
CA ALA A 221 -13.37 -6.58 -13.71
C ALA A 221 -12.09 -6.75 -12.89
N ILE A 222 -11.04 -6.01 -13.24
CA ILE A 222 -9.79 -5.85 -12.46
C ILE A 222 -9.74 -4.44 -11.88
N SER A 223 -8.96 -4.25 -10.84
CA SER A 223 -8.79 -2.97 -10.15
C SER A 223 -8.29 -1.86 -11.08
N TYR A 224 -8.55 -0.60 -10.71
CA TYR A 224 -8.15 0.54 -11.52
C TYR A 224 -6.63 0.58 -11.77
N TRP A 225 -5.80 0.32 -10.75
CA TRP A 225 -4.34 0.36 -10.89
C TRP A 225 -3.88 -0.69 -11.89
N SER A 226 -4.47 -1.89 -11.85
CA SER A 226 -4.19 -2.96 -12.80
C SER A 226 -4.61 -2.58 -14.21
N ARG A 227 -5.77 -1.93 -14.36
CA ARG A 227 -6.30 -1.45 -15.64
C ARG A 227 -5.42 -0.37 -16.25
N ALA A 228 -5.06 0.65 -15.47
CA ALA A 228 -4.20 1.75 -15.90
C ALA A 228 -2.80 1.29 -16.29
N VAL A 229 -2.27 0.27 -15.61
CA VAL A 229 -0.97 -0.35 -15.96
C VAL A 229 -1.09 -1.26 -17.19
N LEU A 230 -2.13 -2.08 -17.25
CA LEU A 230 -2.28 -3.12 -18.28
C LEU A 230 -2.66 -2.55 -19.64
N ILE A 231 -3.55 -1.55 -19.74
CA ILE A 231 -4.02 -1.05 -21.05
C ILE A 231 -2.88 -0.50 -21.92
N PRO A 232 -1.95 0.32 -21.42
CA PRO A 232 -0.73 0.67 -22.16
C PRO A 232 0.11 -0.56 -22.52
N LEU A 233 0.25 -1.52 -21.60
CA LEU A 233 0.98 -2.76 -21.87
C LEU A 233 0.33 -3.61 -22.97
N LEU A 234 -0.98 -3.56 -23.18
CA LEU A 234 -1.62 -4.26 -24.31
C LEU A 234 -1.08 -3.76 -25.67
N VAL A 235 -0.81 -2.46 -25.78
CA VAL A 235 -0.15 -1.86 -26.95
C VAL A 235 1.28 -2.38 -27.07
N VAL A 236 2.01 -2.38 -25.96
CA VAL A 236 3.40 -2.87 -25.90
C VAL A 236 3.48 -4.35 -26.27
N PHE A 237 2.58 -5.20 -25.78
CA PHE A 237 2.54 -6.64 -26.11
C PHE A 237 2.25 -6.90 -27.58
N ALA A 238 1.41 -6.08 -28.21
CA ALA A 238 1.10 -6.21 -29.62
C ALA A 238 2.25 -5.75 -30.53
N LYS A 239 3.10 -4.82 -30.06
CA LYS A 239 4.17 -4.20 -30.86
C LYS A 239 5.56 -4.75 -30.57
N GLN A 240 5.79 -5.25 -29.35
CA GLN A 240 7.06 -5.81 -28.87
C GLN A 240 8.27 -4.93 -29.26
N PRO A 241 8.27 -3.64 -28.88
CA PRO A 241 9.37 -2.76 -29.23
C PRO A 241 10.67 -3.25 -28.57
N VAL A 242 11.80 -3.00 -29.24
CA VAL A 242 13.13 -3.36 -28.73
C VAL A 242 14.05 -2.15 -28.79
N CYS A 243 14.51 -1.71 -27.62
CA CYS A 243 15.62 -0.79 -27.45
C CYS A 243 16.93 -1.59 -27.49
N ARG A 244 17.71 -1.42 -28.55
CA ARG A 244 18.99 -2.12 -28.70
C ARG A 244 20.05 -1.48 -27.80
N ILE A 245 20.78 -2.33 -27.09
CA ILE A 245 21.89 -1.92 -26.24
C ILE A 245 23.20 -2.62 -26.67
N PRO A 246 24.37 -2.02 -26.40
CA PRO A 246 25.65 -2.69 -26.59
C PRO A 246 25.75 -3.98 -25.75
N ARG A 247 26.53 -4.96 -26.24
CA ARG A 247 26.64 -6.28 -25.60
C ARG A 247 27.23 -6.20 -24.19
N GLU A 248 28.16 -5.28 -23.99
CA GLU A 248 28.79 -4.98 -22.71
C GLU A 248 27.80 -4.48 -21.65
N GLN A 249 26.61 -4.00 -22.05
CA GLN A 249 25.54 -3.58 -21.16
C GLN A 249 24.47 -4.66 -20.92
N GLY A 250 24.53 -5.79 -21.64
CA GLY A 250 23.58 -6.90 -21.49
C GLY A 250 23.76 -7.67 -20.19
N ILE A 251 22.83 -8.57 -19.84
CA ILE A 251 22.81 -9.26 -18.53
C ILE A 251 22.88 -10.79 -18.61
N ASP A 252 23.55 -11.32 -19.64
CA ASP A 252 23.67 -12.76 -19.85
C ASP A 252 24.29 -13.48 -18.63
N GLU A 253 25.12 -12.80 -17.84
CA GLU A 253 25.72 -13.35 -16.61
C GLU A 253 24.73 -13.55 -15.45
N LEU A 254 23.50 -13.04 -15.54
CA LEU A 254 22.45 -13.24 -14.54
C LEU A 254 21.62 -14.52 -14.77
N TYR A 255 21.95 -15.27 -15.81
CA TYR A 255 21.30 -16.54 -16.15
C TYR A 255 22.12 -17.74 -15.65
N LEU A 256 21.45 -18.70 -15.01
CA LEU A 256 22.07 -19.97 -14.61
C LEU A 256 22.41 -20.88 -15.80
N SER A 257 21.68 -20.72 -16.90
CA SER A 257 21.88 -21.46 -18.16
C SER A 257 21.80 -20.47 -19.32
N PRO A 258 22.53 -20.68 -20.44
CA PRO A 258 22.48 -19.79 -21.59
C PRO A 258 21.04 -19.52 -22.04
N ARG A 259 20.71 -18.25 -22.33
CA ARG A 259 19.33 -17.81 -22.68
C ARG A 259 18.66 -18.67 -23.75
N ALA A 260 19.42 -19.06 -24.78
CA ALA A 260 18.95 -19.90 -25.88
C ALA A 260 18.50 -21.32 -25.47
N GLN A 261 18.89 -21.81 -24.29
CA GLN A 261 18.56 -23.14 -23.77
C GLN A 261 17.40 -23.11 -22.77
N ILE A 262 16.83 -21.94 -22.50
CA ILE A 262 15.78 -21.80 -21.48
C ILE A 262 14.45 -22.30 -22.04
N HIS A 263 13.91 -23.30 -21.38
CA HIS A 263 12.54 -23.75 -21.59
C HIS A 263 11.60 -22.94 -20.70
N TYR A 264 11.11 -21.80 -21.19
CA TYR A 264 10.27 -20.88 -20.40
C TYR A 264 9.01 -21.49 -19.80
N ARG A 265 8.58 -22.65 -20.27
CA ARG A 265 7.43 -23.39 -19.72
C ARG A 265 7.71 -24.06 -18.38
N ASP A 266 8.98 -24.23 -18.04
CA ASP A 266 9.42 -24.93 -16.84
C ASP A 266 9.85 -23.97 -15.73
N VAL A 267 9.78 -22.66 -15.98
CA VAL A 267 10.14 -21.59 -15.03
C VAL A 267 8.93 -20.70 -14.73
N PRO A 268 8.95 -19.93 -13.63
CA PRO A 268 7.87 -19.00 -13.30
C PRO A 268 7.58 -17.99 -14.42
N PRO A 269 6.33 -17.54 -14.59
CA PRO A 269 5.12 -17.98 -13.89
C PRO A 269 4.45 -19.22 -14.53
N PHE A 270 5.10 -19.90 -15.48
CA PHE A 270 4.47 -20.99 -16.25
C PHE A 270 4.68 -22.39 -15.68
N ASN A 271 5.59 -22.53 -14.71
CA ASN A 271 5.83 -23.80 -14.02
C ASN A 271 4.50 -24.35 -13.49
N LYS A 272 4.16 -25.57 -13.93
CA LYS A 272 2.88 -26.19 -13.59
C LYS A 272 2.89 -26.70 -12.16
N GLU A 273 1.73 -26.64 -11.53
CA GLU A 273 1.51 -27.33 -10.27
C GLU A 273 1.46 -28.85 -10.49
N GLN A 274 1.86 -29.63 -9.49
CA GLN A 274 1.87 -31.10 -9.55
C GLN A 274 0.48 -31.70 -9.82
N ARG A 275 -0.58 -31.04 -9.36
CA ARG A 275 -1.97 -31.45 -9.61
C ARG A 275 -2.41 -31.01 -11.00
N TRP A 276 -2.99 -31.91 -11.80
CA TRP A 276 -3.27 -31.61 -13.21
C TRP A 276 -4.41 -30.59 -13.41
N PHE A 277 -5.48 -30.66 -12.62
CA PHE A 277 -6.64 -29.78 -12.71
C PHE A 277 -6.60 -28.67 -11.64
N THR A 278 -5.83 -27.62 -11.89
CA THR A 278 -5.86 -26.40 -11.06
C THR A 278 -6.17 -25.16 -11.91
N PRO A 279 -6.74 -24.09 -11.31
CA PRO A 279 -6.98 -22.83 -12.03
C PRO A 279 -5.70 -22.30 -12.69
N HIS A 280 -4.56 -22.38 -12.00
CA HIS A 280 -3.25 -22.01 -12.53
C HIS A 280 -2.90 -22.79 -13.80
N ASN A 281 -2.95 -24.12 -13.74
CA ASN A 281 -2.62 -24.97 -14.88
C ASN A 281 -3.57 -24.73 -16.08
N PHE A 282 -4.85 -24.40 -15.83
CA PHE A 282 -5.79 -23.97 -16.87
C PHE A 282 -5.32 -22.68 -17.55
N PHE A 283 -4.97 -21.63 -16.80
CA PHE A 283 -4.52 -20.38 -17.38
C PHE A 283 -3.15 -20.49 -18.07
N VAL A 284 -2.25 -21.37 -17.59
CA VAL A 284 -1.00 -21.70 -18.30
C VAL A 284 -1.28 -22.35 -19.67
N GLN A 285 -2.31 -23.20 -19.79
CA GLN A 285 -2.74 -23.72 -21.09
C GLN A 285 -3.43 -22.64 -21.95
N LEU A 286 -4.24 -21.78 -21.35
CA LEU A 286 -4.87 -20.68 -22.05
C LEU A 286 -3.82 -19.74 -22.66
N ASP A 287 -2.79 -19.36 -21.89
CA ASP A 287 -1.65 -18.59 -22.39
C ASP A 287 -1.00 -19.25 -23.62
N ARG A 288 -0.87 -20.58 -23.63
CA ARG A 288 -0.32 -21.30 -24.79
C ARG A 288 -1.15 -21.09 -26.05
N ILE A 289 -2.47 -21.11 -25.91
CA ILE A 289 -3.40 -20.86 -27.02
C ILE A 289 -3.29 -19.40 -27.46
N LEU A 290 -3.22 -18.45 -26.52
CA LEU A 290 -3.06 -17.03 -26.81
C LEU A 290 -1.74 -16.73 -27.53
N LYS A 291 -0.63 -17.34 -27.10
CA LYS A 291 0.66 -17.23 -27.80
C LYS A 291 0.63 -17.77 -29.22
N LEU A 292 -0.15 -18.82 -29.48
CA LEU A 292 -0.35 -19.34 -30.83
C LEU A 292 -1.18 -18.35 -31.68
N TYR A 293 -2.24 -17.79 -31.10
CA TYR A 293 -3.03 -16.74 -31.74
C TYR A 293 -2.19 -15.50 -32.06
N ASP A 294 -1.29 -15.08 -31.16
CA ASP A 294 -0.43 -13.91 -31.36
C ASP A 294 0.56 -14.06 -32.52
N GLN A 295 0.87 -15.28 -32.97
CA GLN A 295 1.69 -15.50 -34.17
C GLN A 295 0.94 -15.19 -35.47
N MET A 296 -0.39 -15.31 -35.47
CA MET A 296 -1.25 -15.08 -36.63
C MET A 296 -2.58 -14.45 -36.20
N PRO A 297 -2.56 -13.20 -35.71
CA PRO A 297 -3.77 -12.56 -35.23
C PRO A 297 -4.68 -12.13 -36.37
N LEU A 298 -5.97 -11.96 -36.05
CA LEU A 298 -6.90 -11.32 -36.98
C LEU A 298 -6.56 -9.83 -37.04
N SER A 299 -5.87 -9.40 -38.09
CA SER A 299 -5.32 -8.04 -38.22
C SER A 299 -6.35 -6.94 -37.99
N TRP A 300 -7.51 -7.03 -38.63
CA TRP A 300 -8.59 -6.05 -38.47
C TRP A 300 -9.12 -5.96 -37.03
N LEU A 301 -9.16 -7.09 -36.31
CA LEU A 301 -9.60 -7.14 -34.92
C LEU A 301 -8.55 -6.53 -34.00
N ARG A 302 -7.27 -6.84 -34.25
CA ARG A 302 -6.13 -6.30 -33.52
C ARG A 302 -6.00 -4.78 -33.70
N GLU A 303 -6.15 -4.28 -34.92
CA GLU A 303 -6.13 -2.85 -35.22
C GLU A 303 -7.25 -2.12 -34.49
N LYS A 304 -8.47 -2.67 -34.51
CA LYS A 304 -9.60 -2.12 -33.75
C LYS A 304 -9.32 -2.10 -32.25
N ALA A 305 -8.80 -3.20 -31.71
CA ALA A 305 -8.48 -3.29 -30.29
C ALA A 305 -7.38 -2.29 -29.85
N LEU A 306 -6.35 -2.12 -30.68
CA LEU A 306 -5.30 -1.11 -30.46
C LEU A 306 -5.85 0.31 -30.54
N HIS A 307 -6.80 0.57 -31.43
CA HIS A 307 -7.47 1.86 -31.50
C HIS A 307 -8.27 2.16 -30.23
N GLU A 308 -9.02 1.19 -29.69
CA GLU A 308 -9.73 1.35 -28.41
C GLU A 308 -8.75 1.58 -27.24
N ALA A 309 -7.64 0.82 -27.19
CA ALA A 309 -6.60 1.03 -26.19
C ALA A 309 -5.97 2.43 -26.29
N ALA A 310 -5.61 2.87 -27.49
CA ALA A 310 -5.04 4.20 -27.73
C ALA A 310 -6.00 5.31 -27.33
N THR A 311 -7.27 5.23 -27.74
CA THR A 311 -8.31 6.20 -27.35
C THR A 311 -8.47 6.26 -25.84
N TRP A 312 -8.55 5.11 -25.17
CA TRP A 312 -8.60 5.06 -23.71
C TRP A 312 -7.39 5.74 -23.07
N ILE A 313 -6.16 5.45 -23.52
CA ILE A 313 -4.94 6.06 -22.99
C ILE A 313 -4.98 7.59 -23.16
N LEU A 314 -5.32 8.09 -24.34
CA LEU A 314 -5.36 9.52 -24.64
C LEU A 314 -6.43 10.26 -23.82
N GLU A 315 -7.57 9.62 -23.55
CA GLU A 315 -8.61 10.19 -22.70
C GLU A 315 -8.17 10.30 -21.24
N HIS A 316 -7.43 9.31 -20.73
CA HIS A 316 -6.99 9.23 -19.34
C HIS A 316 -5.64 9.94 -19.08
N LEU A 317 -4.98 10.43 -20.13
CA LEU A 317 -3.79 11.31 -20.04
C LEU A 317 -4.14 12.80 -19.99
N LYS A 318 -5.42 13.16 -20.07
CA LYS A 318 -5.89 14.54 -19.86
C LYS A 318 -5.63 14.97 -18.42
N GLY A 319 -5.45 16.28 -18.18
CA GLY A 319 -5.10 16.81 -16.86
C GLY A 319 -3.59 16.83 -16.62
N SER A 320 -3.15 17.08 -15.38
CA SER A 320 -1.73 17.14 -15.00
C SER A 320 -1.25 15.99 -14.11
N GLY A 321 -2.14 15.07 -13.74
CA GLY A 321 -1.83 13.98 -12.82
C GLY A 321 -1.10 12.78 -13.43
N GLY A 322 -0.98 12.69 -14.76
CA GLY A 322 -0.51 11.50 -15.46
C GLY A 322 -1.46 10.30 -15.37
N LEU A 323 -1.19 9.25 -16.14
CA LEU A 323 -2.12 8.11 -16.24
C LEU A 323 -2.28 7.41 -14.89
N GLY A 324 -3.50 7.44 -14.34
CA GLY A 324 -3.85 6.83 -13.05
C GLY A 324 -3.11 7.42 -11.84
N ALA A 325 -2.34 8.49 -12.05
CA ALA A 325 -1.47 9.14 -11.07
C ALA A 325 -0.53 8.18 -10.30
N ILE A 326 -0.02 7.14 -10.99
CA ILE A 326 0.95 6.17 -10.45
C ILE A 326 2.07 5.89 -11.46
N TYR A 327 3.31 5.86 -10.98
CA TYR A 327 4.51 5.72 -11.82
C TYR A 327 4.45 4.60 -12.86
N PRO A 328 4.09 3.33 -12.53
CA PRO A 328 4.11 2.26 -13.53
C PRO A 328 3.17 2.49 -14.70
N ALA A 329 1.98 3.07 -14.45
CA ALA A 329 1.04 3.41 -15.51
C ALA A 329 1.55 4.57 -16.37
N MET A 330 2.14 5.59 -15.76
CA MET A 330 2.75 6.71 -16.48
C MET A 330 3.88 6.23 -17.41
N ALA A 331 4.83 5.44 -16.89
CA ALA A 331 5.95 4.91 -17.66
C ALA A 331 5.48 4.05 -18.85
N ASN A 332 4.55 3.13 -18.59
CA ASN A 332 3.99 2.28 -19.65
C ASN A 332 3.21 3.09 -20.70
N SER A 333 2.53 4.17 -20.30
CA SER A 333 1.84 5.07 -21.23
C SER A 333 2.81 5.73 -22.21
N ILE A 334 4.00 6.15 -21.75
CA ILE A 334 5.02 6.74 -22.61
C ILE A 334 5.56 5.71 -23.61
N VAL A 335 5.85 4.48 -23.16
CA VAL A 335 6.29 3.40 -24.05
C VAL A 335 5.20 3.08 -25.08
N ALA A 336 3.93 3.05 -24.66
CA ALA A 336 2.79 2.84 -25.55
C ALA A 336 2.64 3.97 -26.58
N LEU A 337 2.78 5.24 -26.19
CA LEU A 337 2.76 6.39 -27.11
C LEU A 337 3.86 6.28 -28.17
N ARG A 338 5.07 5.88 -27.77
CA ARG A 338 6.17 5.59 -28.72
C ARG A 338 5.80 4.47 -29.69
N CYS A 339 5.16 3.40 -29.20
CA CYS A 339 4.67 2.30 -30.04
C CYS A 339 3.54 2.70 -31.00
N LEU A 340 2.78 3.76 -30.67
CA LEU A 340 1.72 4.34 -31.48
C LEU A 340 2.23 5.39 -32.49
N GLY A 341 3.54 5.69 -32.48
CA GLY A 341 4.18 6.60 -33.44
C GLY A 341 4.29 8.05 -32.98
N TYR A 342 4.00 8.36 -31.71
CA TYR A 342 4.22 9.71 -31.16
C TYR A 342 5.72 9.96 -31.00
N GLU A 343 6.21 11.12 -31.47
CA GLU A 343 7.61 11.46 -31.35
C GLU A 343 8.04 11.78 -29.90
N VAL A 344 9.33 11.61 -29.58
CA VAL A 344 9.83 11.94 -28.23
C VAL A 344 9.61 13.41 -27.91
N ASP A 345 9.68 14.28 -28.92
CA ASP A 345 9.45 15.71 -28.80
C ASP A 345 7.97 16.11 -28.94
N ASP A 346 7.07 15.14 -29.09
CA ASP A 346 5.64 15.41 -29.07
C ASP A 346 5.24 16.05 -27.72
N PRO A 347 4.44 17.13 -27.71
CA PRO A 347 4.03 17.79 -26.48
C PRO A 347 3.38 16.86 -25.44
N LEU A 348 2.67 15.82 -25.89
CA LEU A 348 2.04 14.84 -24.99
C LEU A 348 3.09 13.93 -24.33
N VAL A 349 4.09 13.47 -25.07
CA VAL A 349 5.19 12.65 -24.53
C VAL A 349 6.04 13.48 -23.56
N GLN A 350 6.34 14.73 -23.92
CA GLN A 350 7.07 15.67 -23.05
C GLN A 350 6.28 15.99 -21.78
N LYS A 351 4.96 16.16 -21.87
CA LYS A 351 4.08 16.29 -20.71
C LYS A 351 4.16 15.07 -19.80
N ALA A 352 3.96 13.88 -20.35
CA ALA A 352 3.98 12.64 -19.57
C ALA A 352 5.34 12.39 -18.91
N LEU A 353 6.45 12.73 -19.58
CA LEU A 353 7.78 12.65 -18.98
C LEU A 353 7.95 13.64 -17.81
N ARG A 354 7.49 14.88 -17.96
CA ARG A 354 7.51 15.88 -16.86
C ARG A 354 6.67 15.44 -15.65
N GLU A 355 5.55 14.76 -15.89
CA GLU A 355 4.73 14.20 -14.81
C GLU A 355 5.52 13.15 -14.00
N ILE A 356 6.30 12.29 -14.67
CA ILE A 356 7.23 11.37 -13.98
C ILE A 356 8.37 12.14 -13.28
N GLU A 357 8.96 13.14 -13.93
CA GLU A 357 10.03 13.95 -13.34
C GLU A 357 9.57 14.72 -12.09
N SER A 358 8.27 15.00 -11.96
CA SER A 358 7.69 15.60 -10.75
C SER A 358 7.69 14.66 -9.52
N LEU A 359 8.00 13.38 -9.72
CA LEU A 359 8.16 12.37 -8.68
C LEU A 359 9.62 12.21 -8.24
N GLU A 360 10.55 12.99 -8.78
CA GLU A 360 11.96 12.97 -8.38
C GLU A 360 12.13 13.53 -6.96
N VAL A 361 12.78 12.75 -6.10
CA VAL A 361 13.23 13.15 -4.77
C VAL A 361 14.75 13.27 -4.80
N TYR A 362 15.24 14.40 -4.33
CA TYR A 362 16.68 14.70 -4.23
C TYR A 362 17.09 14.67 -2.76
N ASP A 363 18.07 13.85 -2.42
CA ASP A 363 18.55 13.67 -1.04
C ASP A 363 20.07 13.44 -1.02
N THR A 364 20.59 13.01 0.12
CA THR A 364 21.97 12.60 0.33
C THR A 364 22.03 11.23 0.98
N ALA A 365 23.00 10.41 0.58
CA ALA A 365 23.27 9.13 1.21
C ALA A 365 24.76 8.96 1.51
N SER A 366 25.08 8.08 2.46
CA SER A 366 26.46 7.72 2.75
C SER A 366 26.88 6.51 1.90
N ILE A 367 27.94 6.66 1.12
CA ILE A 367 28.61 5.58 0.38
C ILE A 367 30.09 5.65 0.70
N ASP A 368 30.66 4.55 1.20
CA ASP A 368 32.08 4.47 1.58
C ASP A 368 32.53 5.64 2.48
N ASP A 369 31.72 5.95 3.52
CA ASP A 369 31.89 7.06 4.46
C ASP A 369 31.88 8.48 3.83
N GLN A 370 31.48 8.60 2.56
CA GLN A 370 31.29 9.89 1.87
C GLN A 370 29.81 10.20 1.71
N GLN A 371 29.44 11.46 1.95
CA GLN A 371 28.10 11.95 1.64
C GLN A 371 28.02 12.28 0.15
N VAL A 372 27.09 11.64 -0.54
CA VAL A 372 26.84 11.83 -1.96
C VAL A 372 25.39 12.23 -2.20
N GLU A 373 25.18 13.08 -3.21
CA GLU A 373 23.83 13.41 -3.65
C GLU A 373 23.17 12.21 -4.33
N THR A 374 21.90 12.01 -4.03
CA THR A 374 21.07 10.93 -4.54
C THR A 374 19.81 11.44 -5.21
N LEU A 375 19.30 10.66 -6.16
CA LEU A 375 18.00 10.87 -6.78
C LEU A 375 17.24 9.54 -6.74
N HIS A 376 16.01 9.57 -6.27
CA HIS A 376 15.09 8.44 -6.37
C HIS A 376 13.68 8.90 -6.72
N LEU A 377 12.84 7.95 -7.09
CA LEU A 377 11.47 8.20 -7.53
C LEU A 377 10.50 7.70 -6.46
N GLN A 378 9.57 8.56 -6.06
CA GLN A 378 8.36 8.13 -5.34
C GLN A 378 7.31 7.58 -6.33
N PRO A 379 6.40 6.68 -5.92
CA PRO A 379 5.41 6.10 -6.82
C PRO A 379 4.31 7.08 -7.22
N CYS A 380 3.96 8.01 -6.33
CA CYS A 380 2.97 9.07 -6.47
C CYS A 380 3.10 10.05 -5.30
N HIS A 381 2.33 11.15 -5.33
CA HIS A 381 2.18 12.10 -4.21
C HIS A 381 0.95 11.77 -3.35
N SER A 382 0.99 12.06 -2.05
CA SER A 382 -0.09 11.76 -1.06
C SER A 382 -0.77 12.98 -0.39
N PRO A 383 -0.99 14.12 -1.08
CA PRO A 383 -1.39 15.37 -0.44
C PRO A 383 -2.77 15.32 0.21
N ILE A 384 -3.74 14.62 -0.40
CA ILE A 384 -5.12 14.55 0.13
C ILE A 384 -5.14 13.71 1.40
N TRP A 385 -4.50 12.55 1.35
CA TRP A 385 -4.34 11.64 2.48
C TRP A 385 -3.65 12.30 3.67
N ASP A 386 -2.47 12.88 3.46
CA ASP A 386 -1.68 13.50 4.53
C ASP A 386 -2.40 14.70 5.14
N THR A 387 -3.03 15.53 4.29
CA THR A 387 -3.80 16.69 4.74
C THR A 387 -4.99 16.25 5.60
N ALA A 388 -5.78 15.28 5.15
CA ALA A 388 -6.98 14.84 5.85
C ALA A 388 -6.65 14.16 7.20
N LEU A 389 -5.65 13.28 7.24
CA LEU A 389 -5.22 12.64 8.49
C LEU A 389 -4.66 13.66 9.48
N LEU A 390 -3.81 14.59 9.03
CA LEU A 390 -3.26 15.61 9.89
C LEU A 390 -4.33 16.57 10.42
N MET A 391 -5.33 16.95 9.61
CA MET A 391 -6.46 17.74 10.09
C MET A 391 -7.21 17.03 11.22
N ASN A 392 -7.49 15.73 11.09
CA ASN A 392 -8.13 14.96 12.14
C ASN A 392 -7.28 14.92 13.43
N ALA A 393 -5.96 14.72 13.30
CA ALA A 393 -5.03 14.74 14.42
C ALA A 393 -4.97 16.12 15.10
N LEU A 394 -4.82 17.20 14.34
CA LEU A 394 -4.76 18.59 14.84
C LEU A 394 -6.05 18.99 15.56
N ILE A 395 -7.22 18.58 15.07
CA ILE A 395 -8.48 18.84 15.76
C ILE A 395 -8.52 18.10 17.11
N GLU A 396 -8.03 16.86 17.15
CA GLU A 396 -7.94 16.10 18.40
C GLU A 396 -7.01 16.76 19.43
N THR A 397 -5.96 17.46 19.00
CA THR A 397 -5.11 18.25 19.91
C THR A 397 -5.84 19.43 20.58
N GLY A 398 -7.08 19.73 20.20
CA GLY A 398 -7.85 20.87 20.71
C GLY A 398 -7.63 22.16 19.93
N MET A 399 -7.02 22.09 18.74
CA MET A 399 -6.94 23.24 17.83
C MET A 399 -8.35 23.77 17.51
N PRO A 400 -8.58 25.10 17.55
CA PRO A 400 -9.87 25.67 17.20
C PRO A 400 -10.32 25.27 15.80
N GLN A 401 -11.59 24.91 15.63
CA GLN A 401 -12.13 24.45 14.34
C GLN A 401 -12.16 25.54 13.25
N ASP A 402 -11.96 26.80 13.63
CA ASP A 402 -11.83 27.96 12.75
C ASP A 402 -10.38 28.49 12.66
N HIS A 403 -9.40 27.72 13.13
CA HIS A 403 -8.00 28.05 12.98
C HIS A 403 -7.64 28.24 11.48
N PRO A 404 -6.94 29.31 11.08
CA PRO A 404 -6.66 29.62 9.67
C PRO A 404 -6.06 28.46 8.88
N SER A 405 -5.09 27.74 9.45
CA SER A 405 -4.49 26.56 8.79
C SER A 405 -5.50 25.44 8.51
N LEU A 406 -6.47 25.19 9.40
CA LEU A 406 -7.53 24.20 9.16
C LEU A 406 -8.54 24.70 8.12
N GLN A 407 -8.82 26.01 8.08
CA GLN A 407 -9.68 26.60 7.06
C GLN A 407 -9.05 26.49 5.66
N ASN A 408 -7.75 26.79 5.54
CA ASN A 408 -7.02 26.68 4.27
C ASN A 408 -6.97 25.23 3.78
N ALA A 409 -6.63 24.29 4.67
CA ALA A 409 -6.62 22.87 4.34
C ALA A 409 -8.02 22.34 3.99
N GLY A 410 -9.05 22.77 4.71
CA GLY A 410 -10.43 22.43 4.38
C GLY A 410 -10.88 22.99 3.03
N ALA A 411 -10.47 24.21 2.69
CA ALA A 411 -10.73 24.81 1.38
C ALA A 411 -10.01 24.06 0.25
N TYR A 412 -8.77 23.62 0.49
CA TYR A 412 -8.03 22.75 -0.43
C TYR A 412 -8.76 21.43 -0.65
N LEU A 413 -9.15 20.72 0.41
CA LEU A 413 -9.88 19.46 0.26
C LEU A 413 -11.20 19.66 -0.50
N LEU A 414 -11.98 20.70 -0.19
CA LEU A 414 -13.22 21.01 -0.92
C LEU A 414 -12.99 21.29 -2.41
N SER A 415 -11.88 21.93 -2.78
CA SER A 415 -11.55 22.22 -4.19
C SER A 415 -11.11 20.98 -4.98
N ARG A 416 -10.71 19.91 -4.28
CA ARG A 416 -10.23 18.65 -4.87
C ARG A 416 -11.31 17.56 -4.93
N GLN A 417 -12.57 17.87 -4.57
CA GLN A 417 -13.66 16.92 -4.71
C GLN A 417 -13.94 16.61 -6.18
N THR A 418 -13.97 15.31 -6.53
CA THR A 418 -14.21 14.88 -7.91
C THR A 418 -15.57 15.32 -8.42
N THR A 419 -15.59 15.79 -9.66
CA THR A 419 -16.83 16.14 -10.38
C THR A 419 -17.01 15.33 -11.65
N THR A 420 -15.99 14.56 -12.02
CA THR A 420 -15.97 13.73 -13.22
C THR A 420 -16.45 12.31 -12.92
N VAL A 421 -17.23 11.73 -13.84
CA VAL A 421 -17.60 10.31 -13.74
C VAL A 421 -16.38 9.47 -14.06
N GLY A 422 -15.92 8.73 -13.06
CA GLY A 422 -14.80 7.80 -13.16
C GLY A 422 -15.19 6.42 -13.61
N ASP A 423 -14.18 5.57 -13.65
CA ASP A 423 -14.23 4.20 -14.12
C ASP A 423 -15.03 3.28 -13.15
N TRP A 424 -15.16 3.69 -11.88
CA TRP A 424 -16.04 3.09 -10.87
C TRP A 424 -17.52 2.99 -11.31
N LYS A 425 -17.92 3.73 -12.37
CA LYS A 425 -19.27 3.67 -12.94
C LYS A 425 -19.64 2.28 -13.46
N PHE A 426 -18.65 1.43 -13.79
CA PHE A 426 -18.93 0.08 -14.25
C PHE A 426 -19.40 -0.85 -13.13
N SER A 427 -18.83 -0.71 -11.93
CA SER A 427 -19.27 -1.44 -10.72
C SER A 427 -20.44 -0.75 -10.01
N SER A 428 -20.54 0.58 -10.10
CA SER A 428 -21.61 1.37 -9.48
C SER A 428 -22.29 2.32 -10.48
N PRO A 429 -23.15 1.78 -11.38
CA PRO A 429 -23.72 2.54 -12.50
C PRO A 429 -24.68 3.65 -12.11
N ASN A 430 -25.15 3.69 -10.87
CA ASN A 430 -26.07 4.74 -10.39
C ASN A 430 -25.37 5.78 -9.49
N ALA A 431 -24.11 5.55 -9.11
CA ALA A 431 -23.36 6.52 -8.33
C ALA A 431 -23.14 7.82 -9.11
N LYS A 432 -23.13 8.93 -8.36
CA LYS A 432 -22.78 10.27 -8.83
C LYS A 432 -21.36 10.60 -8.31
N PRO A 433 -20.57 11.39 -9.06
CA PRO A 433 -19.23 11.79 -8.60
C PRO A 433 -19.31 12.61 -7.31
N GLY A 434 -18.24 12.55 -6.51
CA GLY A 434 -18.19 13.20 -5.21
C GLY A 434 -17.11 12.69 -4.26
N GLY A 435 -16.38 11.62 -4.61
CA GLY A 435 -15.23 11.17 -3.83
C GLY A 435 -14.02 12.08 -3.97
N TRP A 436 -12.95 11.74 -3.24
CA TRP A 436 -11.63 12.32 -3.31
C TRP A 436 -10.61 11.26 -3.73
N TYR A 437 -9.55 11.68 -4.39
CA TYR A 437 -8.42 10.83 -4.77
C TYR A 437 -7.23 11.08 -3.84
N PHE A 438 -6.29 10.15 -3.80
CA PHE A 438 -5.03 10.24 -3.04
C PHE A 438 -4.08 11.38 -3.46
N GLN A 439 -3.95 11.64 -4.78
CA GLN A 439 -2.92 12.50 -5.38
C GLN A 439 -3.34 14.00 -5.50
N PHE A 440 -2.58 14.81 -6.24
CA PHE A 440 -2.95 16.20 -6.56
C PHE A 440 -4.09 16.33 -7.60
N GLU A 441 -4.14 15.39 -8.55
CA GLU A 441 -5.16 15.33 -9.60
C GLU A 441 -5.31 13.88 -10.06
N ASN A 442 -6.50 13.30 -9.90
CA ASN A 442 -6.81 11.96 -10.39
C ASN A 442 -8.33 11.75 -10.57
N GLU A 443 -8.99 12.67 -11.28
CA GLU A 443 -10.46 12.80 -11.36
C GLU A 443 -11.23 11.49 -11.67
N PHE A 444 -10.64 10.56 -12.44
CA PHE A 444 -11.29 9.30 -12.79
C PHE A 444 -11.24 8.24 -11.69
N TYR A 445 -10.36 8.42 -10.70
CA TYR A 445 -10.05 7.42 -9.69
C TYR A 445 -10.05 8.01 -8.26
N PRO A 446 -11.18 8.58 -7.79
CA PRO A 446 -11.37 8.76 -6.36
C PRO A 446 -11.39 7.40 -5.65
N ASP A 447 -10.98 7.39 -4.38
CA ASP A 447 -10.95 6.20 -3.54
C ASP A 447 -11.71 6.40 -2.23
N VAL A 448 -12.14 5.28 -1.66
CA VAL A 448 -12.98 5.19 -0.48
C VAL A 448 -12.24 5.61 0.77
N ASP A 449 -10.94 5.30 0.89
CA ASP A 449 -10.17 5.57 2.11
C ASP A 449 -9.93 7.08 2.25
N ASP A 450 -9.40 7.74 1.22
CA ASP A 450 -9.24 9.19 1.17
C ASP A 450 -10.57 9.91 1.35
N SER A 451 -11.61 9.49 0.63
CA SER A 451 -12.95 10.08 0.78
C SER A 451 -13.45 9.99 2.22
N ALA A 452 -13.26 8.85 2.90
CA ALA A 452 -13.69 8.66 4.27
C ALA A 452 -12.95 9.58 5.25
N VAL A 453 -11.61 9.66 5.17
CA VAL A 453 -10.82 10.53 6.06
C VAL A 453 -11.05 12.02 5.79
N VAL A 454 -11.27 12.41 4.53
CA VAL A 454 -11.63 13.78 4.14
C VAL A 454 -12.98 14.17 4.73
N LEU A 455 -13.99 13.31 4.60
CA LEU A 455 -15.32 13.54 5.17
C LEU A 455 -15.26 13.65 6.70
N MET A 456 -14.45 12.81 7.36
CA MET A 456 -14.19 12.94 8.80
C MET A 456 -13.55 14.28 9.15
N ALA A 457 -12.55 14.75 8.40
CA ALA A 457 -11.90 16.04 8.64
C ALA A 457 -12.88 17.21 8.44
N LEU A 458 -13.55 17.26 7.29
CA LEU A 458 -14.45 18.34 6.91
C LEU A 458 -15.66 18.46 7.85
N SER A 459 -16.18 17.33 8.37
CA SER A 459 -17.26 17.34 9.36
C SER A 459 -16.90 18.06 10.67
N LYS A 460 -15.60 18.19 10.98
CA LYS A 460 -15.08 18.76 12.22
C LYS A 460 -14.56 20.19 12.09
N VAL A 461 -14.50 20.76 10.88
CA VAL A 461 -13.97 22.11 10.61
C VAL A 461 -15.11 23.08 10.30
N ARG A 462 -14.97 24.35 10.72
CA ARG A 462 -16.04 25.35 10.56
C ARG A 462 -16.43 25.62 9.09
N ILE A 463 -15.48 25.51 8.16
CA ILE A 463 -15.78 25.65 6.72
C ILE A 463 -16.74 24.56 6.22
N GLY A 464 -16.75 23.39 6.87
CA GLY A 464 -17.65 22.30 6.59
C GLY A 464 -19.11 22.60 6.97
N GLN A 465 -19.38 23.66 7.72
CA GLN A 465 -20.72 24.00 8.23
C GLN A 465 -21.53 24.93 7.30
N THR A 466 -20.97 25.36 6.16
CA THR A 466 -21.73 26.15 5.17
C THR A 466 -22.64 25.27 4.32
N PRO A 467 -23.78 25.78 3.79
CA PRO A 467 -24.67 24.98 2.94
C PRO A 467 -23.96 24.31 1.75
N GLU A 468 -23.01 25.00 1.12
CA GLU A 468 -22.25 24.50 -0.02
C GLU A 468 -21.32 23.34 0.39
N SER A 469 -20.59 23.49 1.49
CA SER A 469 -19.71 22.45 2.02
C SER A 469 -20.51 21.25 2.55
N GLN A 470 -21.66 21.49 3.16
CA GLN A 470 -22.59 20.43 3.59
C GLN A 470 -23.11 19.62 2.40
N ALA A 471 -23.44 20.28 1.29
CA ALA A 471 -23.79 19.60 0.06
C ALA A 471 -22.60 18.80 -0.52
N SER A 472 -21.37 19.31 -0.40
CA SER A 472 -20.14 18.58 -0.78
C SER A 472 -19.94 17.32 0.07
N ILE A 473 -20.03 17.44 1.39
CA ILE A 473 -19.93 16.31 2.33
C ILE A 473 -20.98 15.25 2.00
N ARG A 474 -22.24 15.66 1.75
CA ARG A 474 -23.30 14.72 1.37
C ARG A 474 -23.00 14.00 0.06
N ARG A 475 -22.55 14.69 -0.99
CA ARG A 475 -22.15 14.05 -2.26
C ARG A 475 -21.02 13.03 -2.06
N GLY A 476 -20.04 13.36 -1.23
CA GLY A 476 -18.94 12.45 -0.91
C GLY A 476 -19.40 11.21 -0.18
N MET A 477 -20.23 11.37 0.85
CA MET A 477 -20.83 10.26 1.58
C MET A 477 -21.68 9.38 0.65
N ASP A 478 -22.52 9.97 -0.20
CA ASP A 478 -23.34 9.24 -1.16
C ASP A 478 -22.48 8.41 -2.13
N TRP A 479 -21.33 8.96 -2.57
CA TRP A 479 -20.38 8.23 -3.40
C TRP A 479 -19.75 7.05 -2.65
N VAL A 480 -19.25 7.25 -1.42
CA VAL A 480 -18.68 6.17 -0.58
C VAL A 480 -19.71 5.07 -0.33
N LEU A 481 -20.95 5.42 0.01
CA LEU A 481 -22.03 4.45 0.22
C LEU A 481 -22.35 3.66 -1.04
N ALA A 482 -22.30 4.30 -2.21
CA ALA A 482 -22.54 3.63 -3.47
C ALA A 482 -21.41 2.66 -3.87
N MET A 483 -20.24 2.75 -3.24
CA MET A 483 -19.12 1.82 -3.39
C MET A 483 -19.16 0.62 -2.44
N GLN A 484 -20.12 0.55 -1.50
CA GLN A 484 -20.23 -0.60 -0.61
C GLN A 484 -20.47 -1.90 -1.39
N GLY A 485 -19.63 -2.90 -1.13
CA GLY A 485 -19.69 -4.24 -1.70
C GLY A 485 -20.94 -5.02 -1.29
N SER A 486 -21.29 -6.01 -2.10
CA SER A 486 -22.36 -6.97 -1.83
C SER A 486 -22.07 -7.87 -0.63
N ASP A 487 -20.80 -8.00 -0.25
CA ASP A 487 -20.32 -8.68 0.96
C ASP A 487 -20.45 -7.84 2.24
N GLY A 488 -20.84 -6.56 2.09
CA GLY A 488 -21.03 -5.59 3.16
C GLY A 488 -19.81 -4.74 3.49
N GLY A 489 -18.63 -5.05 2.93
CA GLY A 489 -17.41 -4.28 3.13
C GLY A 489 -17.17 -3.24 2.03
N TRP A 490 -16.00 -2.60 2.09
CA TRP A 490 -15.52 -1.69 1.03
C TRP A 490 -14.14 -2.09 0.53
N GLY A 491 -13.97 -2.09 -0.79
CA GLY A 491 -12.68 -1.99 -1.47
C GLY A 491 -12.27 -0.52 -1.62
N ALA A 492 -11.10 -0.27 -2.21
CA ALA A 492 -10.56 1.09 -2.29
C ALA A 492 -11.19 1.93 -3.41
N TYR A 493 -11.38 1.40 -4.61
CA TYR A 493 -11.80 2.16 -5.80
C TYR A 493 -13.05 1.58 -6.47
N ASP A 494 -13.17 0.25 -6.51
CA ASP A 494 -14.22 -0.44 -7.24
C ASP A 494 -15.08 -1.32 -6.32
N LYS A 495 -16.39 -1.27 -6.54
CA LYS A 495 -17.35 -2.14 -5.86
C LYS A 495 -17.31 -3.56 -6.44
N ASP A 496 -17.35 -4.59 -5.58
CA ASP A 496 -17.44 -6.01 -5.97
C ASP A 496 -16.31 -6.47 -6.93
N ASN A 497 -15.12 -5.87 -6.80
CA ASN A 497 -13.93 -6.24 -7.58
C ASN A 497 -13.18 -7.41 -6.91
N ASN A 498 -13.85 -8.57 -6.82
CA ASN A 498 -13.43 -9.69 -5.97
C ASN A 498 -13.32 -11.04 -6.72
N ARG A 499 -13.04 -11.02 -8.03
CA ARG A 499 -12.91 -12.23 -8.87
C ARG A 499 -11.58 -12.95 -8.66
N ILE A 500 -11.39 -13.55 -7.48
CA ILE A 500 -10.12 -14.18 -7.02
C ILE A 500 -9.48 -15.11 -8.06
N VAL A 501 -10.28 -15.73 -8.93
CA VAL A 501 -9.79 -16.58 -10.03
C VAL A 501 -8.77 -15.88 -10.94
N PHE A 502 -8.79 -14.54 -11.03
CA PHE A 502 -7.83 -13.78 -11.83
C PHE A 502 -6.40 -13.77 -11.27
N ASN A 503 -6.23 -14.02 -9.97
CA ASN A 503 -4.91 -14.15 -9.37
C ASN A 503 -4.16 -15.42 -9.84
N TYR A 504 -4.82 -16.33 -10.58
CA TYR A 504 -4.20 -17.50 -11.19
C TYR A 504 -3.81 -17.30 -12.66
N ILE A 505 -4.10 -16.13 -13.24
CA ILE A 505 -3.61 -15.79 -14.58
C ILE A 505 -2.08 -15.61 -14.45
N PRO A 506 -1.24 -16.21 -15.33
CA PRO A 506 0.22 -16.09 -15.22
C PRO A 506 0.75 -14.65 -15.17
N PHE A 507 0.04 -13.69 -15.75
CA PHE A 507 0.34 -12.26 -15.65
C PHE A 507 0.20 -11.68 -14.22
N ALA A 508 -0.61 -12.32 -13.38
CA ALA A 508 -0.97 -11.89 -12.03
C ALA A 508 -0.10 -12.52 -10.94
N ASP A 509 1.20 -12.72 -11.19
CA ASP A 509 2.12 -13.41 -10.27
C ASP A 509 2.31 -12.68 -8.92
N HIS A 510 1.84 -11.43 -8.82
CA HIS A 510 1.78 -10.62 -7.61
C HIS A 510 0.46 -10.70 -6.83
N HIS A 511 -0.56 -11.40 -7.35
CA HIS A 511 -1.89 -11.53 -6.74
C HIS A 511 -2.59 -10.19 -6.45
N ALA A 512 -2.26 -9.14 -7.22
CA ALA A 512 -2.67 -7.76 -6.99
C ALA A 512 -3.67 -7.24 -8.04
N LEU A 513 -4.31 -8.10 -8.84
CA LEU A 513 -5.19 -7.67 -9.93
C LEU A 513 -6.55 -7.11 -9.48
N LEU A 514 -6.90 -7.31 -8.22
CA LEU A 514 -8.26 -7.14 -7.72
C LEU A 514 -8.30 -6.17 -6.55
N ASP A 515 -9.47 -5.59 -6.33
CA ASP A 515 -9.76 -4.65 -5.24
C ASP A 515 -10.92 -5.18 -4.38
N PRO A 516 -10.73 -6.30 -3.66
CA PRO A 516 -11.76 -6.85 -2.81
C PRO A 516 -12.00 -5.95 -1.58
N SER A 517 -13.13 -6.17 -0.92
CA SER A 517 -13.41 -5.48 0.33
C SER A 517 -12.40 -5.85 1.43
N THR A 518 -12.07 -4.91 2.31
CA THR A 518 -11.00 -5.05 3.32
C THR A 518 -11.44 -4.54 4.70
N SER A 519 -10.83 -5.11 5.75
CA SER A 519 -11.23 -4.82 7.14
C SER A 519 -10.85 -3.41 7.57
N ASP A 520 -9.67 -2.94 7.17
CA ASP A 520 -9.18 -1.58 7.44
C ASP A 520 -10.09 -0.51 6.83
N LEU A 521 -10.47 -0.63 5.55
CA LEU A 521 -11.39 0.32 4.91
C LEU A 521 -12.81 0.24 5.48
N THR A 522 -13.29 -0.97 5.75
CA THR A 522 -14.63 -1.15 6.33
C THR A 522 -14.71 -0.52 7.73
N GLY A 523 -13.66 -0.66 8.55
CA GLY A 523 -13.52 0.05 9.82
C GLY A 523 -13.52 1.57 9.63
N ARG A 524 -12.76 2.08 8.67
CA ARG A 524 -12.72 3.51 8.33
C ARG A 524 -14.08 4.06 7.90
N CYS A 525 -14.83 3.35 7.07
CA CYS A 525 -16.16 3.78 6.63
C CYS A 525 -17.16 3.83 7.79
N LEU A 526 -17.06 2.94 8.77
CA LEU A 526 -17.86 3.01 10.00
C LEU A 526 -17.50 4.26 10.83
N GLU A 527 -16.20 4.57 10.93
CA GLU A 527 -15.72 5.78 11.60
C GLU A 527 -16.22 7.06 10.90
N MET A 528 -16.19 7.08 9.57
CA MET A 528 -16.73 8.16 8.75
C MET A 528 -18.24 8.35 8.96
N LEU A 529 -19.04 7.28 8.90
CA LEU A 529 -20.48 7.37 9.13
C LEU A 529 -20.78 7.93 10.53
N ALA A 530 -20.04 7.47 11.53
CA ALA A 530 -20.16 8.01 12.88
C ALA A 530 -19.79 9.50 12.97
N ALA A 531 -18.71 9.94 12.32
CA ALA A 531 -18.32 11.34 12.28
C ALA A 531 -19.40 12.24 11.63
N LEU A 532 -20.13 11.69 10.65
CA LEU A 532 -21.27 12.35 10.01
C LEU A 532 -22.59 12.24 10.81
N GLY A 533 -22.55 11.71 12.03
CA GLY A 533 -23.71 11.66 12.93
C GLY A 533 -24.65 10.47 12.69
N TYR A 534 -24.19 9.42 12.01
CA TYR A 534 -24.91 8.15 11.91
C TYR A 534 -24.53 7.19 13.03
N ASP A 535 -25.40 6.20 13.25
CA ASP A 535 -25.24 5.16 14.26
C ASP A 535 -25.53 3.79 13.64
N GLN A 536 -25.61 2.75 14.47
CA GLN A 536 -25.86 1.37 14.03
C GLN A 536 -27.18 1.17 13.26
N THR A 537 -28.12 2.10 13.33
CA THR A 537 -29.39 2.02 12.59
C THR A 537 -29.24 2.31 11.10
N HIS A 538 -28.12 2.91 10.67
CA HIS A 538 -27.89 3.18 9.27
C HIS A 538 -27.80 1.88 8.44
N PRO A 539 -28.49 1.76 7.29
CA PRO A 539 -28.60 0.50 6.55
C PRO A 539 -27.26 -0.13 6.13
N ALA A 540 -26.23 0.69 5.91
CA ALA A 540 -24.89 0.22 5.53
C ALA A 540 -24.12 -0.45 6.69
N VAL A 541 -24.46 -0.14 7.95
CA VAL A 541 -23.67 -0.57 9.12
C VAL A 541 -23.86 -2.04 9.43
N GLY A 542 -25.10 -2.54 9.42
CA GLY A 542 -25.38 -3.96 9.69
C GLY A 542 -24.58 -4.93 8.80
N PRO A 543 -24.57 -4.76 7.47
CA PRO A 543 -23.70 -5.52 6.56
C PRO A 543 -22.20 -5.39 6.88
N ALA A 544 -21.72 -4.17 7.14
CA ALA A 544 -20.32 -3.90 7.46
C ALA A 544 -19.86 -4.64 8.74
N LEU A 545 -20.68 -4.64 9.79
CA LEU A 545 -20.39 -5.36 11.02
C LEU A 545 -20.33 -6.89 10.80
N ARG A 546 -21.19 -7.43 9.92
CA ARG A 546 -21.12 -8.86 9.55
C ARG A 546 -19.89 -9.19 8.73
N PHE A 547 -19.46 -8.28 7.84
CA PHE A 547 -18.21 -8.41 7.11
C PHE A 547 -17.03 -8.49 8.09
N LEU A 548 -16.88 -7.50 8.97
CA LEU A 548 -15.78 -7.45 9.95
C LEU A 548 -15.75 -8.67 10.89
N ARG A 549 -16.91 -9.18 11.31
CA ARG A 549 -16.99 -10.39 12.13
C ARG A 549 -16.50 -11.65 11.40
N ARG A 550 -16.67 -11.71 10.08
CA ARG A 550 -16.17 -12.83 9.26
C ARG A 550 -14.68 -12.75 9.00
N GLU A 551 -14.17 -11.52 8.84
CA GLU A 551 -12.76 -11.27 8.50
C GLU A 551 -11.84 -11.24 9.74
N GLN A 552 -12.39 -11.34 10.96
CA GLN A 552 -11.56 -11.39 12.15
C GLN A 552 -10.78 -12.71 12.21
N GLU A 553 -9.47 -12.60 12.41
CA GLU A 553 -8.59 -13.74 12.56
C GLU A 553 -8.89 -14.53 13.85
N ALA A 554 -8.49 -15.80 13.86
CA ALA A 554 -8.67 -16.66 15.03
C ALA A 554 -7.96 -16.13 16.29
N ASP A 555 -6.87 -15.37 16.12
CA ASP A 555 -6.13 -14.74 17.21
C ASP A 555 -6.74 -13.42 17.70
N GLY A 556 -7.81 -12.94 17.04
CA GLY A 556 -8.52 -11.71 17.38
C GLY A 556 -8.12 -10.49 16.57
N SER A 557 -7.06 -10.56 15.76
CA SER A 557 -6.63 -9.44 14.91
C SER A 557 -7.45 -9.30 13.62
N TRP A 558 -7.25 -8.20 12.91
CA TRP A 558 -7.70 -8.02 11.53
C TRP A 558 -6.54 -7.69 10.61
N TYR A 559 -6.53 -8.31 9.44
CA TYR A 559 -5.54 -8.06 8.39
C TYR A 559 -5.59 -6.61 7.88
N GLY A 560 -4.43 -5.97 7.75
CA GLY A 560 -4.29 -4.62 7.17
C GLY A 560 -3.85 -4.70 5.72
N ARG A 561 -4.71 -4.27 4.79
CA ARG A 561 -4.40 -4.30 3.35
C ARG A 561 -3.47 -3.17 2.95
N TRP A 562 -3.60 -1.98 3.54
CA TRP A 562 -2.92 -0.76 3.09
C TRP A 562 -1.88 -0.20 4.07
N GLY A 563 -1.91 -0.64 5.33
CA GLY A 563 -0.86 -0.38 6.31
C GLY A 563 -0.35 -1.69 6.90
N VAL A 564 0.95 -1.75 7.20
CA VAL A 564 1.65 -2.94 7.72
C VAL A 564 1.29 -3.15 9.20
N ASN A 565 0.63 -4.23 9.59
CA ASN A 565 -0.30 -5.10 8.87
C ASN A 565 -1.49 -5.34 9.81
N TYR A 566 -1.38 -6.34 10.68
CA TYR A 566 -2.43 -6.69 11.63
C TYR A 566 -2.63 -5.61 12.70
N ILE A 567 -1.58 -4.88 13.10
CA ILE A 567 -1.72 -3.73 14.01
C ILE A 567 -2.58 -2.63 13.36
N TYR A 568 -2.30 -2.30 12.09
CA TYR A 568 -3.03 -1.29 11.35
C TYR A 568 -4.50 -1.66 11.15
N GLY A 569 -4.75 -2.88 10.64
CA GLY A 569 -6.12 -3.38 10.43
C GLY A 569 -6.92 -3.42 11.72
N THR A 570 -6.32 -3.94 12.81
CA THR A 570 -6.97 -4.02 14.12
C THR A 570 -7.30 -2.65 14.70
N TRP A 571 -6.39 -1.67 14.58
CA TRP A 571 -6.67 -0.29 15.00
C TRP A 571 -7.84 0.31 14.24
N SER A 572 -7.83 0.25 12.91
CA SER A 572 -8.88 0.86 12.07
C SER A 572 -10.25 0.27 12.39
N VAL A 573 -10.33 -1.06 12.56
CA VAL A 573 -11.57 -1.74 12.94
C VAL A 573 -12.04 -1.31 14.33
N LEU A 574 -11.17 -1.31 15.34
CA LEU A 574 -11.55 -0.90 16.70
C LEU A 574 -12.02 0.56 16.77
N ALA A 575 -11.38 1.46 16.01
CA ALA A 575 -11.81 2.85 15.89
C ALA A 575 -13.22 2.95 15.29
N GLY A 576 -13.48 2.27 14.17
CA GLY A 576 -14.80 2.23 13.53
C GLY A 576 -15.89 1.63 14.42
N LEU A 577 -15.61 0.52 15.10
CA LEU A 577 -16.55 -0.15 16.02
C LEU A 577 -16.95 0.76 17.18
N ARG A 578 -15.97 1.42 17.82
CA ARG A 578 -16.25 2.42 18.87
C ARG A 578 -17.09 3.56 18.32
N ALA A 579 -16.67 4.14 17.20
CA ALA A 579 -17.26 5.34 16.65
C ALA A 579 -18.72 5.11 16.26
N ILE A 580 -19.06 3.96 15.67
CA ILE A 580 -20.45 3.66 15.30
C ILE A 580 -21.31 3.18 16.49
N GLY A 581 -20.69 3.02 17.68
CA GLY A 581 -21.37 2.75 18.93
C GLY A 581 -21.58 1.26 19.23
N VAL A 582 -20.73 0.37 18.72
CA VAL A 582 -20.74 -1.06 19.13
C VAL A 582 -20.40 -1.16 20.61
N ASP A 583 -21.08 -2.06 21.31
CA ASP A 583 -20.84 -2.34 22.72
C ASP A 583 -19.40 -2.83 22.91
N LEU A 584 -18.62 -2.13 23.74
CA LEU A 584 -17.21 -2.44 24.00
C LEU A 584 -17.03 -3.80 24.71
N SER A 585 -18.10 -4.37 25.27
CA SER A 585 -18.11 -5.73 25.81
C SER A 585 -18.24 -6.83 24.74
N ASP A 586 -18.35 -6.49 23.45
CA ASP A 586 -18.38 -7.47 22.36
C ASP A 586 -17.12 -8.36 22.42
N PRO A 587 -17.26 -9.70 22.44
CA PRO A 587 -16.12 -10.62 22.50
C PRO A 587 -15.08 -10.42 21.38
N ALA A 588 -15.49 -9.92 20.21
CA ALA A 588 -14.57 -9.59 19.12
C ALA A 588 -13.58 -8.48 19.54
N ILE A 589 -14.06 -7.46 20.26
CA ILE A 589 -13.24 -6.35 20.77
C ILE A 589 -12.29 -6.88 21.84
N SER A 590 -12.78 -7.69 22.79
CA SER A 590 -11.93 -8.25 23.85
C SER A 590 -10.79 -9.12 23.32
N ARG A 591 -11.03 -9.93 22.27
CA ARG A 591 -9.97 -10.71 21.62
C ARG A 591 -8.92 -9.83 20.95
N ALA A 592 -9.35 -8.77 20.26
CA ALA A 592 -8.45 -7.83 19.61
C ALA A 592 -7.58 -7.05 20.61
N VAL A 593 -8.16 -6.66 21.76
CA VAL A 593 -7.41 -6.07 22.88
C VAL A 593 -6.36 -7.04 23.40
N ALA A 594 -6.75 -8.27 23.73
CA ALA A 594 -5.83 -9.29 24.22
C ALA A 594 -4.69 -9.55 23.22
N TRP A 595 -5.01 -9.56 21.92
CA TRP A 595 -4.01 -9.67 20.87
C TRP A 595 -3.03 -8.49 20.88
N LEU A 596 -3.52 -7.25 20.83
CA LEU A 596 -2.66 -6.05 20.84
C LEU A 596 -1.74 -6.05 22.07
N GLU A 597 -2.27 -6.32 23.27
CA GLU A 597 -1.46 -6.39 24.49
C GLU A 597 -0.39 -7.49 24.43
N SER A 598 -0.71 -8.64 23.83
CA SER A 598 0.26 -9.73 23.64
C SER A 598 1.41 -9.40 22.68
N LYS A 599 1.23 -8.37 21.83
CA LYS A 599 2.20 -7.93 20.83
C LYS A 599 3.03 -6.72 21.27
N GLN A 600 2.86 -6.23 22.50
CA GLN A 600 3.65 -5.10 23.00
C GLN A 600 5.11 -5.50 23.23
N ASN A 601 6.04 -4.72 22.69
CA ASN A 601 7.47 -4.95 22.86
C ASN A 601 7.97 -4.60 24.28
N PRO A 602 9.15 -5.09 24.69
CA PRO A 602 9.74 -4.78 26.01
C PRO A 602 10.02 -3.29 26.25
N ASP A 603 10.25 -2.50 25.20
CA ASP A 603 10.45 -1.04 25.28
C ASP A 603 9.14 -0.25 25.51
N GLY A 604 8.00 -0.91 25.41
CA GLY A 604 6.65 -0.34 25.55
C GLY A 604 5.99 0.04 24.24
N GLY A 605 6.70 0.00 23.12
CA GLY A 605 6.13 0.25 21.80
C GLY A 605 5.52 -1.00 21.17
N TRP A 606 5.05 -0.82 19.93
CA TRP A 606 4.62 -1.88 19.03
C TRP A 606 5.29 -1.72 17.68
N GLY A 607 5.55 -2.86 17.04
CA GLY A 607 6.20 -2.93 15.76
C GLY A 607 5.74 -4.16 14.99
N GLU A 608 5.62 -4.03 13.68
CA GLU A 608 5.27 -5.13 12.80
C GLU A 608 6.03 -5.02 11.48
N SER A 609 6.77 -6.07 11.14
CA SER A 609 7.54 -6.12 9.89
C SER A 609 6.65 -6.47 8.70
N CYS A 610 7.04 -6.00 7.52
CA CYS A 610 6.46 -6.39 6.22
C CYS A 610 6.46 -7.92 5.98
N HIS A 611 7.33 -8.66 6.68
CA HIS A 611 7.34 -10.13 6.69
C HIS A 611 5.99 -10.75 7.11
N SER A 612 5.19 -10.04 7.91
CA SER A 612 3.86 -10.48 8.37
C SER A 612 2.88 -10.80 7.24
N TYR A 613 3.09 -10.25 6.04
CA TYR A 613 2.29 -10.58 4.85
C TYR A 613 2.65 -11.95 4.23
N GLY A 614 3.87 -12.42 4.44
CA GLY A 614 4.34 -13.71 3.94
C GLY A 614 4.26 -14.83 4.99
N ASP A 615 4.34 -14.47 6.27
CA ASP A 615 4.31 -15.41 7.40
C ASP A 615 3.37 -14.90 8.50
N PRO A 616 2.14 -15.44 8.61
CA PRO A 616 1.20 -15.09 9.68
C PRO A 616 1.76 -15.33 11.09
N ALA A 617 2.74 -16.21 11.29
CA ALA A 617 3.37 -16.40 12.59
C ALA A 617 4.19 -15.18 13.06
N SER A 618 4.50 -14.26 12.13
CA SER A 618 5.12 -12.97 12.40
C SER A 618 4.13 -11.82 12.61
N SER A 619 2.83 -12.10 12.72
CA SER A 619 1.78 -11.10 13.00
C SER A 619 2.11 -10.27 14.25
N GLY A 620 2.05 -8.95 14.13
CA GLY A 620 2.35 -8.00 15.20
C GLY A 620 3.77 -8.10 15.76
N LYS A 621 4.76 -8.59 14.99
CA LYS A 621 6.15 -8.71 15.43
C LYS A 621 7.10 -7.87 14.57
N GLY A 622 7.91 -7.06 15.22
CA GLY A 622 8.91 -6.19 14.61
C GLY A 622 9.46 -5.20 15.63
N ASP A 623 10.51 -4.47 15.24
CA ASP A 623 11.02 -3.37 16.03
C ASP A 623 9.94 -2.30 16.19
N SER A 624 9.82 -1.74 17.40
CA SER A 624 8.84 -0.70 17.67
C SER A 624 9.00 0.47 16.71
N THR A 625 7.89 0.96 16.17
CA THR A 625 7.86 2.17 15.34
C THR A 625 6.89 3.19 15.93
N PRO A 626 7.14 4.50 15.77
CA PRO A 626 6.20 5.52 16.23
C PRO A 626 4.79 5.35 15.65
N SER A 627 4.65 5.08 14.36
CA SER A 627 3.33 4.94 13.71
C SER A 627 2.55 3.71 14.21
N GLN A 628 3.19 2.54 14.26
CA GLN A 628 2.54 1.30 14.70
C GLN A 628 2.24 1.32 16.21
N THR A 629 3.12 1.93 17.00
CA THR A 629 2.85 2.19 18.42
C THR A 629 1.63 3.08 18.60
N ALA A 630 1.51 4.14 17.80
CA ALA A 630 0.35 5.02 17.83
C ALA A 630 -0.93 4.28 17.44
N TRP A 631 -0.93 3.46 16.38
CA TRP A 631 -2.09 2.63 16.01
C TRP A 631 -2.53 1.70 17.13
N ALA A 632 -1.60 0.98 17.75
CA ALA A 632 -1.91 0.09 18.87
C ALA A 632 -2.53 0.86 20.06
N ILE A 633 -1.96 2.01 20.43
CA ILE A 633 -2.48 2.88 21.49
C ILE A 633 -3.89 3.39 21.14
N MET A 634 -4.09 3.89 19.92
CA MET A 634 -5.39 4.38 19.45
C MET A 634 -6.42 3.24 19.43
N GLY A 635 -6.05 2.04 19.00
CA GLY A 635 -6.92 0.86 19.01
C GLY A 635 -7.35 0.47 20.42
N LEU A 636 -6.40 0.39 21.36
CA LEU A 636 -6.67 0.09 22.77
C LEU A 636 -7.56 1.16 23.42
N MET A 637 -7.28 2.45 23.20
CA MET A 637 -8.13 3.53 23.70
C MET A 637 -9.54 3.47 23.09
N SER A 638 -9.65 3.09 21.81
CA SER A 638 -10.94 2.90 21.16
C SER A 638 -11.74 1.74 21.78
N ALA A 639 -11.06 0.70 22.23
CA ALA A 639 -11.66 -0.39 23.00
C ALA A 639 -11.95 -0.07 24.48
N GLY A 640 -11.74 1.18 24.93
CA GLY A 640 -11.98 1.59 26.31
C GLY A 640 -10.83 1.30 27.28
N MET A 641 -9.65 0.92 26.77
CA MET A 641 -8.50 0.51 27.58
C MET A 641 -7.53 1.66 27.90
N ALA A 642 -8.04 2.89 28.04
CA ALA A 642 -7.21 4.09 28.24
C ALA A 642 -6.35 4.04 29.51
N ASP A 643 -6.82 3.35 30.55
CA ASP A 643 -6.13 3.18 31.83
C ASP A 643 -5.24 1.94 31.87
N ALA A 644 -5.15 1.17 30.78
CA ALA A 644 -4.33 -0.02 30.72
C ALA A 644 -2.84 0.31 30.81
N PHE A 645 -2.10 -0.56 31.49
CA PHE A 645 -0.65 -0.42 31.63
C PHE A 645 0.08 -0.45 30.27
N SER A 646 -0.46 -1.24 29.32
CA SER A 646 -0.02 -1.30 27.93
C SER A 646 -0.04 0.09 27.28
N VAL A 647 -1.16 0.81 27.37
CA VAL A 647 -1.31 2.18 26.85
C VAL A 647 -0.32 3.13 27.51
N ALA A 648 -0.20 3.11 28.84
CA ALA A 648 0.74 3.98 29.56
C ALA A 648 2.20 3.77 29.10
N ARG A 649 2.62 2.52 28.89
CA ARG A 649 3.95 2.20 28.36
C ARG A 649 4.15 2.68 26.92
N GLY A 650 3.14 2.56 26.07
CA GLY A 650 3.15 3.08 24.70
C GLY A 650 3.28 4.60 24.64
N ILE A 651 2.54 5.32 25.48
CA ILE A 651 2.64 6.78 25.59
C ILE A 651 4.06 7.20 26.01
N GLN A 652 4.64 6.50 26.99
CA GLN A 652 6.02 6.74 27.40
C GLN A 652 7.03 6.42 26.30
N TYR A 653 6.79 5.38 25.49
CA TYR A 653 7.60 5.13 24.30
C TYR A 653 7.57 6.33 23.35
N LEU A 654 6.39 6.84 22.98
CA LEU A 654 6.27 7.97 22.06
C LEU A 654 6.94 9.24 22.61
N LEU A 655 6.74 9.56 23.89
CA LEU A 655 7.35 10.73 24.53
C LEU A 655 8.87 10.66 24.56
N ARG A 656 9.46 9.48 24.80
CA ARG A 656 10.92 9.30 24.83
C ARG A 656 11.58 9.38 23.46
N HIS A 657 10.84 9.07 22.39
CA HIS A 657 11.35 9.06 21.02
C HIS A 657 11.00 10.33 20.23
N GLN A 658 10.33 11.31 20.85
CA GLN A 658 10.14 12.61 20.22
C GLN A 658 11.44 13.41 20.24
N THR A 659 11.81 13.98 19.10
CA THR A 659 12.94 14.91 18.97
C THR A 659 12.63 16.23 19.68
N LYS A 660 13.67 17.06 19.86
CA LYS A 660 13.50 18.40 20.49
C LYS A 660 12.67 19.34 19.61
N GLU A 661 12.65 19.08 18.32
CA GLU A 661 11.93 19.81 17.28
C GLU A 661 10.45 19.40 17.23
N GLY A 662 10.06 18.32 17.91
CA GLY A 662 8.68 17.84 17.97
C GLY A 662 8.31 16.75 16.97
N SER A 663 9.29 16.24 16.22
CA SER A 663 9.13 15.16 15.25
C SER A 663 9.51 13.79 15.84
N TRP A 664 9.27 12.73 15.08
CA TRP A 664 9.79 11.38 15.32
C TRP A 664 10.59 10.89 14.11
N GLU A 665 11.40 9.86 14.31
CA GLU A 665 12.12 9.20 13.23
C GLU A 665 11.57 7.80 13.02
N GLU A 666 11.39 7.41 11.76
CA GLU A 666 10.93 6.08 11.38
C GLU A 666 11.50 5.73 10.02
N VAL A 667 12.36 4.71 9.97
CA VAL A 667 12.96 4.18 8.72
C VAL A 667 12.22 2.97 8.17
N ARG A 668 11.37 2.35 9.00
CA ARG A 668 10.62 1.15 8.64
C ARG A 668 9.48 1.50 7.69
N HIS A 669 9.20 0.61 6.75
CA HIS A 669 8.01 0.72 5.91
C HIS A 669 6.79 0.27 6.72
N THR A 670 5.82 1.15 6.85
CA THR A 670 4.59 0.94 7.61
C THR A 670 3.34 1.08 6.73
N GLY A 671 3.50 1.44 5.45
CA GLY A 671 2.48 1.39 4.41
C GLY A 671 2.67 0.20 3.47
N THR A 672 1.58 -0.20 2.81
CA THR A 672 1.58 -1.33 1.86
C THR A 672 0.83 -0.95 0.59
N GLY A 673 1.52 -0.98 -0.55
CA GLY A 673 0.86 -0.88 -1.86
C GLY A 673 0.34 -2.25 -2.29
N PHE A 674 1.25 -3.21 -2.45
CA PHE A 674 0.94 -4.59 -2.82
C PHE A 674 1.68 -5.56 -1.88
N PRO A 675 0.96 -6.35 -1.06
CA PRO A 675 1.57 -7.30 -0.15
C PRO A 675 2.60 -8.18 -0.85
N ARG A 676 3.81 -8.28 -0.25
CA ARG A 676 4.95 -9.09 -0.72
C ARG A 676 5.63 -8.61 -2.00
N VAL A 677 5.23 -7.46 -2.53
CA VAL A 677 5.65 -6.99 -3.86
C VAL A 677 6.09 -5.54 -3.83
N PHE A 678 5.37 -4.70 -3.10
CA PHE A 678 5.58 -3.27 -3.10
C PHE A 678 5.11 -2.67 -1.77
N TYR A 679 6.07 -2.22 -0.96
CA TYR A 679 5.82 -1.59 0.33
C TYR A 679 6.09 -0.10 0.25
N LEU A 680 5.49 0.64 1.18
CA LEU A 680 5.54 2.10 1.21
C LEU A 680 6.03 2.59 2.56
N ARG A 681 6.82 3.65 2.56
CA ARG A 681 7.10 4.46 3.74
C ARG A 681 6.49 5.83 3.53
N TYR A 682 5.40 6.07 4.25
CA TYR A 682 4.81 7.38 4.39
C TYR A 682 5.62 8.17 5.42
N HIS A 683 6.41 9.14 4.97
CA HIS A 683 7.34 9.85 5.85
C HIS A 683 6.64 10.56 7.03
N TRP A 684 5.36 10.92 6.89
CA TRP A 684 4.59 11.59 7.95
C TRP A 684 3.71 10.67 8.79
N TYR A 685 3.65 9.36 8.54
CA TYR A 685 2.94 8.41 9.43
C TYR A 685 3.50 8.48 10.86
N CYS A 686 4.82 8.50 10.99
CA CYS A 686 5.49 8.66 12.27
C CYS A 686 5.30 10.03 12.92
N GLN A 687 4.68 11.00 12.23
CA GLN A 687 4.46 12.33 12.77
C GLN A 687 3.01 12.50 13.25
N TYR A 688 2.02 12.32 12.37
CA TYR A 688 0.64 12.62 12.73
C TYR A 688 -0.02 11.51 13.57
N PHE A 689 0.37 10.24 13.43
CA PHE A 689 -0.19 9.20 14.29
C PHE A 689 0.26 9.32 15.76
N PRO A 690 1.55 9.53 16.08
CA PRO A 690 1.96 9.83 17.45
C PRO A 690 1.28 11.07 18.02
N LEU A 691 1.21 12.17 17.25
CA LEU A 691 0.48 13.36 17.68
C LEU A 691 -0.97 13.04 18.05
N TRP A 692 -1.65 12.27 17.18
CA TRP A 692 -3.04 11.89 17.37
C TRP A 692 -3.22 11.00 18.61
N ALA A 693 -2.39 9.97 18.78
CA ALA A 693 -2.43 9.08 19.93
C ALA A 693 -2.18 9.83 21.25
N LEU A 694 -1.18 10.72 21.29
CA LEU A 694 -0.88 11.54 22.47
C LEU A 694 -2.05 12.49 22.80
N ALA A 695 -2.67 13.10 21.79
CA ALA A 695 -3.81 13.98 21.97
C ALA A 695 -5.04 13.24 22.52
N MET A 696 -5.38 12.08 21.93
CA MET A 696 -6.47 11.22 22.42
C MET A 696 -6.25 10.82 23.88
N TYR A 697 -5.03 10.35 24.21
CA TYR A 697 -4.69 9.94 25.56
C TYR A 697 -4.82 11.10 26.55
N ARG A 698 -4.26 12.27 26.22
CA ARG A 698 -4.38 13.47 27.05
C ARG A 698 -5.85 13.83 27.28
N ASN A 699 -6.68 13.84 26.23
CA ASN A 699 -8.09 14.22 26.34
C ASN A 699 -8.87 13.22 27.21
N LEU A 700 -8.66 11.91 27.04
CA LEU A 700 -9.27 10.90 27.89
C LEU A 700 -8.85 11.03 29.36
N ARG A 701 -7.57 11.30 29.64
CA ARG A 701 -7.06 11.42 31.01
C ARG A 701 -7.49 12.71 31.72
N THR A 702 -7.73 13.78 30.97
CA THR A 702 -8.06 15.11 31.55
C THR A 702 -9.55 15.43 31.49
N ARG A 703 -10.29 14.91 30.52
CA ARG A 703 -11.71 15.23 30.26
C ARG A 703 -12.62 14.02 30.26
N GLY A 704 -12.08 12.80 30.24
CA GLY A 704 -12.86 11.56 30.15
C GLY A 704 -13.46 11.27 28.76
N THR A 705 -13.18 12.12 27.76
CA THR A 705 -13.69 11.96 26.40
C THR A 705 -12.66 12.43 25.38
N MET A 706 -12.68 11.83 24.18
CA MET A 706 -11.92 12.31 23.03
C MET A 706 -12.61 13.54 22.44
N ARG A 707 -11.85 14.40 21.75
CA ARG A 707 -12.43 15.57 21.07
C ARG A 707 -13.29 15.14 19.89
N ALA A 708 -12.90 14.10 19.16
CA ALA A 708 -13.73 13.52 18.10
C ALA A 708 -15.12 13.06 18.61
N ASP A 709 -15.19 12.51 19.83
CA ASP A 709 -16.46 12.10 20.47
C ASP A 709 -17.36 13.31 20.78
N GLU A 710 -16.77 14.40 21.32
CA GLU A 710 -17.50 15.65 21.60
C GLU A 710 -18.08 16.26 20.30
N VAL A 711 -17.28 16.32 19.24
CA VAL A 711 -17.71 16.87 17.95
C VAL A 711 -18.79 15.99 17.33
N ARG A 712 -18.64 14.67 17.39
CA ARG A 712 -19.66 13.73 16.92
C ARG A 712 -21.00 13.93 17.63
N GLN A 713 -21.00 14.12 18.95
CA GLN A 713 -22.24 14.38 19.71
C GLN A 713 -22.91 15.68 19.26
N GLN A 714 -22.13 16.73 18.97
CA GLN A 714 -22.66 17.99 18.44
C GLN A 714 -23.28 17.80 17.05
N VAL A 715 -22.59 17.08 16.17
CA VAL A 715 -23.08 16.74 14.82
C VAL A 715 -24.37 15.90 14.90
N PHE A 716 -24.39 14.88 15.76
CA PHE A 716 -25.57 14.06 16.00
C PHE A 716 -26.76 14.88 16.51
N ALA A 717 -26.54 15.77 17.48
CA ALA A 717 -27.57 16.62 18.06
C ALA A 717 -28.11 17.68 17.08
N SER A 718 -27.26 18.21 16.21
CA SER A 718 -27.65 19.19 15.19
C SER A 718 -28.39 18.58 14.00
N GLY A 719 -28.22 17.28 13.75
CA GLY A 719 -28.78 16.59 12.59
C GLY A 719 -28.24 17.07 11.24
N CYS A 720 -27.16 17.88 11.23
CA CYS A 720 -26.74 18.68 10.07
C CYS A 720 -26.51 17.86 8.78
N HIS A 721 -26.02 16.62 8.92
CA HIS A 721 -25.74 15.74 7.79
C HIS A 721 -26.86 14.72 7.50
N ARG A 722 -27.81 14.50 8.42
CA ARG A 722 -28.88 13.51 8.22
C ARG A 722 -29.83 14.01 7.14
N ALA A 723 -30.06 13.20 6.12
CA ALA A 723 -31.16 13.44 5.20
C ALA A 723 -32.48 13.11 5.91
N ASP A 724 -33.49 13.96 5.75
CA ASP A 724 -34.89 13.57 6.00
C ASP A 724 -35.22 12.47 4.98
N HIS A 725 -35.12 11.21 5.41
CA HIS A 725 -35.47 10.04 4.58
C HIS A 725 -36.97 9.76 4.62
#